data_AF-A0A974D661-F1
#
_entry.id   AF-A0A974D661-F1
#
_cell.length_a   1.000
_cell.length_b   1.000
_cell.length_c   1.000
_cell.angle_alpha   90.00
_cell.angle_beta   90.00
_cell.angle_gamma   90.00
#
_symmetry.space_group_name_H-M   'P 1'
#
loop_
_entity.id
_entity.type
_entity.pdbx_description
1 polymer ?
#
loop_
_entity_poly.entity_id
_entity_poly.type
_entity_poly.pdbx_seq_one_letter_code
_entity_poly.pdbx_strand_id
1 'polypeptide(L)'
;MGSTGSATLCLLFVIALSLLPLPSLSYNNNGKQITKRQIEANFDYTISRKIAFPQTSDPNQTCPINLPSDALSLSTVELCHPLKTNQACKNCIRVVISLNSTGFPRLQGFYIEALEISTNKYKSFQILRRSRGAPDGNLWSIEYDCLTATPSQYVSVWLSTVPDCGVRISKTHYLHDNNAKPDFNYTHSPEQQQIAVSLSKGPTSVARLCYRRFICNSLPENETPKFNVTKKAILKYHHLLPCLCIEAYYDYQDSPRNQICPFESRDDAYGPDFWNITWSHSNDRLLMKFKSLCMLEPSVSLCQKQNVSCNVIPGVKISTTELFENNQFYVWAYEVDNVDKDPNLCFKFTVNSRSHVRCPEVELEDRDWNVEVDMGLFQVHLTILSRVPANVSVAVCKGNNSRIKCDPQTTIQFNEDNEVQVFSTLPARGTCYKVWRSDVLYAHKYLICPDYSHKHLGLIFLASFLLVLALVILLYLIYRQIKKIFTAPLWSRTVLLVYSPDSAEYKTLICAFADFLQNILGCEVILDMWDMNTVSQLGTLPWFYQKRELVAQREGSVIIMWTKKSRRMYDQWTSRKLSRYDWTDPVNLFGAAMSCLMKDFDVEEEKGNLKDYTVVYFEGLCDKHDIPHRMRKISRFRLFKDLYRLVSILQGRTCLSPPCLIKGAAKYLMRRLERSEKSRGLQQHVELYRQRLHEQGS
;
A
#
# COMPACT_ATOMS: atom_id res chain seq x y z
N MET A 1 36.77 -23.01 94.67
CA MET A 1 37.98 -23.69 94.12
C MET A 1 38.26 -22.98 92.80
N GLY A 2 39.01 -21.87 92.80
CA GLY A 2 40.48 -21.84 92.71
C GLY A 2 40.87 -21.94 91.23
N SER A 3 41.64 -21.06 90.58
CA SER A 3 42.60 -20.03 91.01
C SER A 3 42.86 -19.12 89.77
N THR A 4 42.76 -17.78 89.85
CA THR A 4 43.82 -16.75 90.08
C THR A 4 44.73 -16.37 88.90
N GLY A 5 44.86 -15.04 88.70
CA GLY A 5 46.00 -14.31 88.10
C GLY A 5 45.64 -13.50 86.85
N SER A 6 45.25 -12.22 86.84
CA SER A 6 45.78 -10.95 87.41
C SER A 6 46.92 -10.30 86.59
N ALA A 7 46.60 -9.19 85.91
CA ALA A 7 47.47 -8.02 85.61
C ALA A 7 46.63 -6.96 84.84
N THR A 8 45.75 -6.17 85.49
CA THR A 8 45.96 -4.79 85.99
C THR A 8 46.55 -3.76 85.02
N LEU A 9 45.85 -2.61 84.95
CA LEU A 9 46.25 -1.26 84.54
C LEU A 9 46.55 -1.01 83.04
N CYS A 10 45.62 -0.35 82.32
CA CYS A 10 45.67 1.09 82.03
C CYS A 10 44.58 1.51 81.01
N LEU A 11 44.00 2.70 81.21
CA LEU A 11 43.18 3.49 80.26
C LEU A 11 41.71 3.09 79.98
N LEU A 12 40.85 3.42 80.95
CA LEU A 12 39.60 4.14 80.65
C LEU A 12 39.95 5.61 80.36
N PHE A 13 39.15 6.29 79.53
CA PHE A 13 39.33 7.59 78.87
C PHE A 13 40.06 7.55 77.52
N VAL A 14 39.31 7.39 76.41
CA VAL A 14 39.18 8.38 75.32
C VAL A 14 37.94 8.01 74.46
N ILE A 15 36.75 8.43 74.89
CA ILE A 15 35.60 8.67 73.98
C ILE A 15 35.06 10.04 74.37
N ALA A 16 35.78 11.08 73.98
CA ALA A 16 35.33 12.48 73.95
C ALA A 16 36.48 13.35 73.46
N LEU A 17 36.70 13.39 72.14
CA LEU A 17 37.27 14.54 71.45
C LEU A 17 36.96 14.39 69.96
N SER A 18 35.74 14.82 69.64
CA SER A 18 35.50 15.85 68.63
C SER A 18 36.62 16.10 67.61
N LEU A 19 36.28 15.85 66.34
CA LEU A 19 36.28 16.89 65.31
C LEU A 19 37.38 17.94 65.45
N LEU A 20 38.60 17.57 65.09
CA LEU A 20 39.64 18.51 64.67
C LEU A 20 40.19 18.03 63.34
N PRO A 21 39.91 18.72 62.22
CA PRO A 21 40.61 18.46 60.98
C PRO A 21 42.07 18.89 61.17
N LEU A 22 42.99 17.98 60.88
CA LEU A 22 44.41 18.28 60.65
C LEU A 22 44.51 19.37 59.58
N PRO A 23 45.06 20.57 59.87
CA PRO A 23 45.29 21.54 58.81
C PRO A 23 46.59 21.16 58.10
N SER A 24 46.47 20.50 56.96
CA SER A 24 47.50 20.56 55.93
C SER A 24 47.54 22.00 55.42
N LEU A 25 48.37 22.85 56.05
CA LEU A 25 48.61 24.24 55.67
C LEU A 25 49.44 24.29 54.38
N SER A 26 48.77 24.06 53.25
CA SER A 26 49.10 24.72 51.99
C SER A 26 48.05 25.81 51.77
N TYR A 27 48.21 26.92 52.50
CA TYR A 27 47.32 28.07 52.40
C TYR A 27 47.56 28.78 51.07
N ASN A 28 46.85 28.33 50.03
CA ASN A 28 46.89 28.94 48.71
C ASN A 28 46.01 30.20 48.75
N ASN A 29 46.67 31.34 48.97
CA ASN A 29 46.05 32.60 49.36
C ASN A 29 45.66 33.44 48.12
N ASN A 30 44.97 32.83 47.16
CA ASN A 30 44.51 33.50 45.93
C ASN A 30 43.24 34.31 46.22
N GLY A 31 43.23 35.59 45.85
CA GLY A 31 42.04 36.45 45.94
C GLY A 31 41.88 37.27 47.24
N LYS A 32 42.91 37.38 48.09
CA LYS A 32 42.86 38.26 49.27
C LYS A 32 42.70 39.72 48.81
N GLN A 33 41.62 40.39 49.22
CA GLN A 33 41.43 41.81 48.91
C GLN A 33 42.33 42.67 49.80
N ILE A 34 43.11 43.55 49.19
CA ILE A 34 43.94 44.53 49.90
C ILE A 34 43.43 45.93 49.61
N THR A 35 43.38 46.77 50.64
CA THR A 35 42.88 48.15 50.57
C THR A 35 44.00 49.17 50.36
N LYS A 36 45.25 48.77 50.61
CA LYS A 36 46.46 49.60 50.48
C LYS A 36 47.64 48.72 50.06
N ARG A 37 48.59 49.30 49.33
CA ARG A 37 49.87 48.64 49.03
C ARG A 37 50.73 48.68 50.28
N GLN A 38 51.08 47.52 50.82
CA GLN A 38 51.95 47.39 51.97
C GLN A 38 53.10 46.43 51.66
N ILE A 39 54.18 46.57 52.42
CA ILE A 39 55.32 45.66 52.39
C ILE A 39 55.55 45.27 53.84
N GLU A 40 55.38 44.00 54.11
CA GLU A 40 55.59 43.41 55.43
C GLU A 40 56.89 42.63 55.41
N ALA A 41 57.78 42.95 56.33
CA ALA A 41 59.04 42.25 56.49
C ALA A 41 59.27 42.00 57.97
N ASN A 42 59.88 40.87 58.32
CA ASN A 42 60.24 40.54 59.70
C ASN A 42 61.51 41.27 60.19
N PHE A 43 61.90 42.35 59.53
CA PHE A 43 63.07 43.17 59.85
C PHE A 43 62.86 44.63 59.43
N ASP A 44 63.59 45.56 60.07
CA ASP A 44 63.62 46.96 59.66
C ASP A 44 64.28 47.14 58.29
N TYR A 45 63.56 47.74 57.35
CA TYR A 45 64.00 47.83 55.95
C TYR A 45 64.05 49.25 55.40
N THR A 46 64.77 49.39 54.29
CA THR A 46 64.82 50.56 53.41
C THR A 46 64.68 50.11 51.96
N ILE A 47 63.98 50.89 51.14
CA ILE A 47 63.73 50.56 49.74
C ILE A 47 64.47 51.53 48.84
N SER A 48 65.25 51.00 47.91
CA SER A 48 65.88 51.80 46.85
C SER A 48 65.23 51.48 45.49
N ARG A 49 64.75 52.53 44.79
CA ARG A 49 63.94 52.41 43.55
C ARG A 49 64.64 52.96 42.30
N LYS A 50 65.94 53.23 42.35
CA LYS A 50 66.72 53.77 41.22
C LYS A 50 68.07 53.05 41.10
N ILE A 51 68.03 51.76 40.80
CA ILE A 51 69.25 50.95 40.63
C ILE A 51 69.13 50.16 39.32
N ALA A 52 69.92 50.57 38.32
CA ALA A 52 69.96 49.93 37.01
C ALA A 52 70.72 48.60 37.02
N PHE A 53 71.64 48.41 37.99
CA PHE A 53 72.44 47.19 38.12
C PHE A 53 72.78 46.90 39.59
N PRO A 54 72.72 45.64 40.05
CA PRO A 54 73.17 45.27 41.39
C PRO A 54 74.66 45.59 41.55
N GLN A 55 75.06 46.13 42.70
CA GLN A 55 76.47 46.35 43.01
C GLN A 55 77.15 44.98 43.14
N THR A 56 78.09 44.70 42.24
CA THR A 56 78.88 43.46 42.22
C THR A 56 79.67 43.32 43.52
N SER A 57 79.59 42.14 44.13
CA SER A 57 80.40 41.81 45.30
C SER A 57 81.90 41.82 44.95
N ASP A 58 82.72 42.06 45.97
CA ASP A 58 84.18 41.95 45.92
C ASP A 58 84.55 40.52 45.46
N PRO A 59 85.41 40.32 44.43
CA PRO A 59 85.72 39.00 43.84
C PRO A 59 86.25 37.92 44.80
N ASN A 60 86.59 38.30 46.05
CA ASN A 60 87.05 37.39 47.10
C ASN A 60 85.94 36.94 48.08
N GLN A 61 84.68 37.30 47.84
CA GLN A 61 83.57 36.97 48.75
C GLN A 61 82.91 35.63 48.37
N THR A 62 83.21 34.56 49.12
CA THR A 62 82.51 33.27 49.01
C THR A 62 81.08 33.38 49.53
N CYS A 63 80.08 33.26 48.65
CA CYS A 63 78.68 33.13 49.03
C CYS A 63 78.29 31.64 49.19
N PRO A 64 77.90 31.18 50.39
CA PRO A 64 77.55 29.78 50.63
C PRO A 64 76.06 29.45 50.42
N ILE A 65 75.21 30.41 50.01
CA ILE A 65 73.78 30.16 49.83
C ILE A 65 73.44 29.85 48.37
N ASN A 66 72.89 28.67 48.14
CA ASN A 66 72.06 28.39 46.97
C ASN A 66 70.64 28.90 47.25
N LEU A 67 70.11 29.81 46.42
CA LEU A 67 68.71 30.22 46.51
C LEU A 67 67.83 29.05 46.06
N PRO A 68 67.00 28.45 46.93
CA PRO A 68 66.08 27.41 46.50
C PRO A 68 64.98 28.01 45.63
N SER A 69 64.41 27.20 44.72
CA SER A 69 63.28 27.61 43.87
C SER A 69 62.07 28.09 44.67
N ASP A 70 61.95 27.64 45.92
CA ASP A 70 60.81 27.93 46.80
C ASP A 70 60.99 29.24 47.58
N ALA A 71 62.19 29.84 47.52
CA ALA A 71 62.45 31.12 48.18
C ALA A 71 61.69 32.29 47.56
N LEU A 72 61.17 32.15 46.34
CA LEU A 72 60.30 33.11 45.67
C LEU A 72 58.96 32.45 45.41
N SER A 73 57.86 33.05 45.83
CA SER A 73 56.51 32.63 45.44
C SER A 73 55.69 33.82 44.96
N LEU A 74 54.86 33.58 43.94
CA LEU A 74 54.04 34.59 43.27
C LEU A 74 52.58 34.18 43.38
N SER A 75 51.70 35.12 43.74
CA SER A 75 50.24 34.91 43.75
C SER A 75 49.50 36.15 43.25
N THR A 76 48.24 35.99 42.85
CA THR A 76 47.40 37.09 42.38
C THR A 76 46.58 37.67 43.52
N VAL A 77 46.56 39.00 43.61
CA VAL A 77 45.90 39.77 44.67
C VAL A 77 45.13 40.94 44.06
N GLU A 78 44.00 41.30 44.67
CA GLU A 78 43.13 42.38 44.20
C GLU A 78 43.32 43.64 45.05
N LEU A 79 43.77 44.72 44.42
CA LEU A 79 43.85 46.04 45.03
C LEU A 79 42.55 46.81 44.81
N CYS A 80 41.74 46.93 45.87
CA CYS A 80 40.47 47.62 45.88
C CYS A 80 40.58 48.95 46.63
N HIS A 81 40.02 50.04 46.11
CA HIS A 81 40.02 51.32 46.81
C HIS A 81 38.83 51.43 47.78
N PRO A 82 39.06 51.68 49.08
CA PRO A 82 38.00 51.62 50.10
C PRO A 82 36.93 52.72 50.01
N LEU A 83 37.18 53.79 49.25
CA LEU A 83 36.31 54.99 49.18
C LEU A 83 35.61 55.18 47.83
N LYS A 84 35.79 54.25 46.87
CA LYS A 84 35.18 54.34 45.53
C LYS A 84 34.53 53.01 45.15
N THR A 85 33.28 52.84 45.56
CA THR A 85 32.44 51.67 45.31
C THR A 85 32.22 51.35 43.82
N ASN A 86 32.40 52.33 42.93
CA ASN A 86 32.21 52.16 41.48
C ASN A 86 33.50 51.98 40.66
N GLN A 87 34.67 51.85 41.30
CA GLN A 87 35.94 51.69 40.57
C GLN A 87 36.45 50.25 40.70
N ALA A 88 36.56 49.56 39.56
CA ALA A 88 36.99 48.15 39.50
C ALA A 88 38.34 47.94 40.21
N CYS A 89 38.41 46.90 41.05
CA CYS A 89 39.64 46.46 41.70
C CYS A 89 40.71 46.12 40.64
N LYS A 90 41.97 46.41 40.94
CA LYS A 90 43.09 46.14 40.02
C LYS A 90 43.84 44.91 40.48
N ASN A 91 44.00 43.96 39.57
CA ASN A 91 44.84 42.79 39.81
C ASN A 91 46.31 43.19 39.86
N CYS A 92 47.03 42.65 40.83
CA CYS A 92 48.47 42.76 40.95
C CYS A 92 49.06 41.46 41.50
N ILE A 93 50.38 41.37 41.40
CA ILE A 93 51.12 40.18 41.80
C ILE A 93 51.67 40.41 43.20
N ARG A 94 51.32 39.54 44.15
CA ARG A 94 51.98 39.47 45.44
C ARG A 94 53.26 38.65 45.28
N VAL A 95 54.34 39.19 45.82
CA VAL A 95 55.66 38.56 45.82
C VAL A 95 56.02 38.22 47.26
N VAL A 96 56.13 36.94 47.56
CA VAL A 96 56.55 36.46 48.88
C VAL A 96 57.94 35.85 48.76
N ILE A 97 58.86 36.33 49.59
CA ILE A 97 60.23 35.87 49.66
C ILE A 97 60.46 35.26 51.03
N SER A 98 60.90 34.01 51.06
CA SER A 98 61.21 33.26 52.28
C SER A 98 62.57 32.59 52.14
N LEU A 99 63.57 33.07 52.89
CA LEU A 99 64.92 32.53 52.82
C LEU A 99 65.51 32.32 54.21
N ASN A 100 66.00 31.11 54.48
CA ASN A 100 66.80 30.86 55.67
C ASN A 100 68.27 31.21 55.40
N SER A 101 68.81 32.13 56.18
CA SER A 101 70.17 32.69 56.03
C SER A 101 71.24 31.97 56.84
N THR A 102 70.95 30.78 57.38
CA THR A 102 71.95 29.93 58.04
C THR A 102 73.19 29.76 57.16
N GLY A 103 74.31 30.38 57.54
CA GLY A 103 75.57 30.36 56.79
C GLY A 103 75.94 31.67 56.06
N PHE A 104 75.07 32.68 56.00
CA PHE A 104 75.37 33.96 55.32
C PHE A 104 75.12 35.19 56.22
N PRO A 105 76.04 35.47 57.16
CA PRO A 105 75.89 36.56 58.13
C PRO A 105 75.97 37.96 57.52
N ARG A 106 76.42 38.09 56.26
CA ARG A 106 76.58 39.36 55.53
C ARG A 106 75.42 39.69 54.59
N LEU A 107 74.30 38.97 54.65
CA LEU A 107 73.11 39.30 53.86
C LEU A 107 72.59 40.69 54.26
N GLN A 108 72.54 41.61 53.30
CA GLN A 108 72.02 42.97 53.52
C GLN A 108 70.60 43.12 52.99
N GLY A 109 70.17 42.28 52.05
CA GLY A 109 68.83 42.36 51.50
C GLY A 109 68.65 41.60 50.20
N PHE A 110 67.63 42.01 49.44
CA PHE A 110 67.23 41.36 48.19
C PHE A 110 67.02 42.39 47.07
N TYR A 111 67.37 41.99 45.85
CA TYR A 111 67.10 42.73 44.63
C TYR A 111 66.04 42.00 43.81
N ILE A 112 64.98 42.72 43.43
CA ILE A 112 63.82 42.19 42.72
C ILE A 112 63.70 42.92 41.39
N GLU A 113 63.59 42.14 40.32
CA GLU A 113 63.38 42.64 38.96
C GLU A 113 62.08 42.03 38.41
N ALA A 114 61.30 42.81 37.69
CA ALA A 114 60.05 42.36 37.07
C ALA A 114 59.94 42.85 35.64
N LEU A 115 59.64 41.94 34.71
CA LEU A 115 59.44 42.20 33.29
C LEU A 115 58.07 41.72 32.84
N GLU A 116 57.29 42.63 32.28
CA GLU A 116 56.07 42.31 31.53
C GLU A 116 56.48 41.91 30.09
N ILE A 117 56.31 40.63 29.73
CA ILE A 117 56.91 40.05 28.49
C ILE A 117 56.40 40.74 27.22
N SER A 118 55.11 41.06 27.14
CA SER A 118 54.50 41.60 25.92
C SER A 118 54.59 43.12 25.79
N THR A 119 54.58 43.86 26.91
CA THR A 119 54.70 45.33 26.91
C THR A 119 56.13 45.81 27.06
N ASN A 120 57.06 44.89 27.35
CA ASN A 120 58.46 45.17 27.65
C ASN A 120 58.63 46.21 28.78
N LYS A 121 57.68 46.25 29.74
CA LYS A 121 57.77 47.13 30.91
C LYS A 121 58.63 46.47 31.98
N TYR A 122 59.70 47.15 32.35
CA TYR A 122 60.66 46.70 33.35
C TYR A 122 60.56 47.52 34.65
N LYS A 123 60.64 46.83 35.80
CA LYS A 123 60.67 47.44 37.14
C LYS A 123 61.73 46.74 37.98
N SER A 124 62.55 47.51 38.69
CA SER A 124 63.52 46.95 39.64
C SER A 124 63.59 47.76 40.93
N PHE A 125 63.83 47.07 42.05
CA PHE A 125 63.98 47.70 43.36
C PHE A 125 64.74 46.79 44.32
N GLN A 126 65.43 47.40 45.30
CA GLN A 126 66.13 46.70 46.38
C GLN A 126 65.42 46.92 47.71
N ILE A 127 65.38 45.88 48.53
CA ILE A 127 64.93 45.93 49.92
C ILE A 127 66.15 45.59 50.78
N LEU A 128 66.64 46.58 51.53
CA LEU A 128 67.85 46.48 52.35
C LEU A 128 67.51 46.60 53.83
N ARG A 129 68.17 45.81 54.68
CA ARG A 129 68.06 45.86 56.14
C ARG A 129 68.69 47.16 56.67
N ARG A 130 67.98 47.87 57.55
CA ARG A 130 68.44 49.10 58.20
C ARG A 130 69.25 48.83 59.47
N SER A 131 68.88 47.80 60.24
CA SER A 131 69.53 47.44 61.52
C SER A 131 70.75 46.53 61.33
N ARG A 132 71.69 46.55 62.28
CA ARG A 132 72.84 45.61 62.35
C ARG A 132 72.49 44.27 63.01
N GLY A 133 71.35 44.17 63.71
CA GLY A 133 70.86 42.92 64.30
C GLY A 133 70.35 41.93 63.25
N ALA A 134 70.52 40.63 63.50
CA ALA A 134 69.93 39.58 62.67
C ALA A 134 68.38 39.64 62.74
N PRO A 135 67.66 39.19 61.70
CA PRO A 135 66.21 39.00 61.80
C PRO A 135 65.87 38.03 62.95
N ASP A 136 64.63 38.08 63.44
CA ASP A 136 64.14 37.15 64.45
C ASP A 136 64.19 35.71 63.91
N GLY A 137 65.18 34.94 64.38
CA GLY A 137 65.59 33.68 63.76
C GLY A 137 66.25 33.92 62.39
N ASN A 138 67.10 33.00 61.93
CA ASN A 138 67.83 33.15 60.66
C ASN A 138 66.93 33.25 59.39
N LEU A 139 65.60 33.31 59.54
CA LEU A 139 64.61 33.41 58.50
C LEU A 139 64.40 34.86 58.05
N TRP A 140 64.48 35.11 56.75
CA TRP A 140 64.09 36.35 56.10
C TRP A 140 62.74 36.13 55.44
N SER A 141 61.75 36.92 55.82
CA SER A 141 60.39 36.88 55.26
C SER A 141 60.00 38.26 54.78
N ILE A 142 59.68 38.39 53.49
CA ILE A 142 59.19 39.62 52.87
C ILE A 142 57.94 39.31 52.08
N GLU A 143 56.85 40.01 52.38
CA GLU A 143 55.60 39.99 51.64
C GLU A 143 55.39 41.36 50.99
N TYR A 144 55.53 41.41 49.67
CA TYR A 144 55.22 42.58 48.86
C TYR A 144 53.84 42.39 48.23
N ASP A 145 52.85 43.14 48.71
CA ASP A 145 51.44 42.85 48.43
C ASP A 145 51.02 43.06 46.98
N CYS A 146 51.62 43.99 46.25
CA CYS A 146 51.04 44.44 44.99
C CYS A 146 52.05 45.01 44.00
N LEU A 147 52.58 44.12 43.15
CA LEU A 147 53.36 44.47 41.96
C LEU A 147 52.39 44.73 40.82
N THR A 148 52.25 46.00 40.44
CA THR A 148 51.36 46.38 39.34
C THR A 148 51.91 45.82 38.03
N ALA A 149 51.06 45.17 37.26
CA ALA A 149 51.34 44.77 35.88
C ALA A 149 50.09 44.92 35.03
N THR A 150 50.22 44.95 33.71
CA THR A 150 49.03 44.96 32.85
C THR A 150 48.33 43.59 32.84
N PRO A 151 46.99 43.54 33.01
CA PRO A 151 46.24 42.28 32.95
C PRO A 151 46.40 41.57 31.60
N SER A 152 46.14 40.25 31.60
CA SER A 152 46.26 39.35 30.46
C SER A 152 47.68 39.21 29.90
N GLN A 153 48.70 39.19 30.78
CA GLN A 153 50.10 39.09 30.38
C GLN A 153 50.91 38.20 31.31
N TYR A 154 52.00 37.65 30.77
CA TYR A 154 53.02 36.96 31.54
C TYR A 154 54.01 37.96 32.13
N VAL A 155 54.21 37.88 33.45
CA VAL A 155 55.18 38.68 34.19
C VAL A 155 56.25 37.74 34.74
N SER A 156 57.50 38.00 34.38
CA SER A 156 58.65 37.30 34.95
C SER A 156 59.22 38.11 36.08
N VAL A 157 59.41 37.51 37.25
CA VAL A 157 60.02 38.14 38.43
C VAL A 157 61.32 37.41 38.74
N TRP A 158 62.42 38.15 38.80
CA TRP A 158 63.73 37.66 39.22
C TRP A 158 64.06 38.15 40.64
N LEU A 159 64.73 37.28 41.39
CA LEU A 159 65.22 37.56 42.74
C LEU A 159 66.72 37.26 42.81
N SER A 160 67.47 38.20 43.37
CA SER A 160 68.89 38.08 43.72
C SER A 160 69.15 38.65 45.12
N THR A 161 70.30 38.30 45.71
CA THR A 161 70.70 38.76 47.05
C THR A 161 71.53 40.03 46.97
N VAL A 162 71.61 40.80 48.08
CA VAL A 162 72.50 41.96 48.21
C VAL A 162 73.46 41.71 49.39
N PRO A 163 74.79 41.71 49.18
CA PRO A 163 75.50 41.89 47.91
C PRO A 163 75.27 40.72 46.93
N ASP A 164 75.41 40.98 45.62
CA ASP A 164 75.09 39.97 44.60
C ASP A 164 76.07 38.79 44.66
N CYS A 165 75.50 37.61 44.86
CA CYS A 165 76.21 36.33 44.94
C CYS A 165 76.27 35.59 43.58
N GLY A 166 75.79 36.19 42.48
CA GLY A 166 75.78 35.58 41.15
C GLY A 166 74.70 34.52 40.94
N VAL A 167 73.89 34.24 41.96
CA VAL A 167 72.76 33.30 41.90
C VAL A 167 71.45 34.09 41.80
N ARG A 168 70.70 33.84 40.73
CA ARG A 168 69.37 34.43 40.51
C ARG A 168 68.32 33.35 40.31
N ILE A 169 67.16 33.54 40.92
CA ILE A 169 65.98 32.69 40.67
C ILE A 169 64.91 33.51 39.96
N SER A 170 64.12 32.86 39.10
CA SER A 170 63.05 33.51 38.36
C SER A 170 61.77 32.69 38.40
N LYS A 171 60.63 33.34 38.60
CA LYS A 171 59.31 32.73 38.42
C LYS A 171 58.47 33.58 37.46
N THR A 172 57.72 32.89 36.61
CA THR A 172 56.79 33.51 35.67
C THR A 172 55.36 33.30 36.15
N HIS A 173 54.56 34.36 36.17
CA HIS A 173 53.16 34.31 36.58
C HIS A 173 52.28 35.02 35.54
N TYR A 174 51.14 34.41 35.20
CA TYR A 174 50.17 35.04 34.29
C TYR A 174 49.17 35.86 35.10
N LEU A 175 49.09 37.16 34.83
CA LEU A 175 48.14 38.03 35.48
C LEU A 175 46.80 37.97 34.75
N HIS A 176 45.83 37.25 35.31
CA HIS A 176 44.48 37.15 34.75
C HIS A 176 43.74 38.49 34.83
N ASP A 177 42.84 38.74 33.87
CA ASP A 177 41.84 39.80 33.97
C ASP A 177 40.51 39.17 34.41
N ASN A 178 40.00 39.59 35.57
CA ASN A 178 38.79 39.02 36.17
C ASN A 178 37.53 39.24 35.33
N ASN A 179 37.55 40.22 34.41
CA ASN A 179 36.42 40.50 33.53
C ASN A 179 36.58 39.87 32.14
N ALA A 180 37.78 39.37 31.80
CA ALA A 180 38.05 38.84 30.48
C ALA A 180 37.42 37.46 30.31
N LYS A 181 36.61 37.33 29.27
CA LYS A 181 35.97 36.08 28.85
C LYS A 181 36.70 35.48 27.65
N PRO A 182 36.71 34.15 27.46
CA PRO A 182 37.26 33.54 26.27
C PRO A 182 36.39 33.89 25.06
N ASP A 183 37.02 34.46 24.03
CA ASP A 183 36.40 34.66 22.72
C ASP A 183 36.67 33.44 21.84
N PHE A 184 35.60 32.75 21.45
CA PHE A 184 35.68 31.45 20.78
C PHE A 184 34.78 31.40 19.56
N ASN A 185 35.26 30.70 18.54
CA ASN A 185 34.51 30.37 17.35
C ASN A 185 34.09 28.90 17.38
N TYR A 186 32.94 28.58 16.78
CA TYR A 186 32.41 27.23 16.72
C TYR A 186 32.07 26.81 15.30
N THR A 187 32.11 25.51 15.05
CA THR A 187 31.70 24.87 13.80
C THR A 187 30.79 23.70 14.12
N HIS A 188 29.63 23.63 13.46
CA HIS A 188 28.62 22.59 13.68
C HIS A 188 28.72 21.54 12.58
N SER A 189 28.83 20.27 12.97
CA SER A 189 28.87 19.10 12.08
C SER A 189 27.67 18.20 12.38
N PRO A 190 26.54 18.36 11.67
CA PRO A 190 25.30 17.65 11.97
C PRO A 190 25.41 16.13 11.77
N GLU A 191 26.13 15.67 10.74
CA GLU A 191 26.28 14.24 10.42
C GLU A 191 26.91 13.42 11.55
N GLN A 192 27.77 14.05 12.36
CA GLN A 192 28.46 13.38 13.45
C GLN A 192 27.90 13.77 14.83
N GLN A 193 26.88 14.63 14.87
CA GLN A 193 26.31 15.24 16.07
C GLN A 193 27.37 15.94 16.95
N GLN A 194 28.24 16.74 16.33
CA GLN A 194 29.37 17.38 17.02
C GLN A 194 29.46 18.88 16.78
N ILE A 195 30.01 19.57 17.77
CA ILE A 195 30.35 20.99 17.72
C ILE A 195 31.84 21.10 18.06
N ALA A 196 32.62 21.62 17.11
CA ALA A 196 34.03 21.89 17.33
C ALA A 196 34.23 23.36 17.71
N VAL A 197 34.89 23.61 18.84
CA VAL A 197 35.15 24.92 19.43
C VAL A 197 36.64 25.26 19.31
N SER A 198 36.94 26.50 18.94
CA SER A 198 38.30 27.01 18.72
C SER A 198 38.48 28.36 19.40
N LEU A 199 39.66 28.58 20.01
CA LEU A 199 39.99 29.81 20.71
C LEU A 199 40.73 30.77 19.78
N SER A 200 40.31 32.03 19.71
CA SER A 200 40.98 33.04 18.87
C SER A 200 42.26 33.58 19.53
N LYS A 201 42.18 33.90 20.83
CA LYS A 201 43.26 34.43 21.67
C LYS A 201 43.02 34.02 23.13
N GLY A 202 44.09 33.91 23.91
CA GLY A 202 44.03 33.69 25.36
C GLY A 202 44.70 32.39 25.82
N PRO A 203 44.76 32.17 27.16
CA PRO A 203 45.30 30.95 27.75
C PRO A 203 44.39 29.74 27.51
N THR A 204 44.80 28.57 28.02
CA THR A 204 43.98 27.34 27.96
C THR A 204 42.59 27.58 28.55
N SER A 205 41.57 27.17 27.80
CA SER A 205 40.16 27.27 28.16
C SER A 205 39.52 25.89 28.22
N VAL A 206 38.39 25.82 28.91
CA VAL A 206 37.54 24.64 29.02
C VAL A 206 36.21 24.96 28.35
N ALA A 207 35.74 24.07 27.49
CA ALA A 207 34.43 24.20 26.86
C ALA A 207 33.51 23.06 27.31
N ARG A 208 32.21 23.34 27.39
CA ARG A 208 31.17 22.36 27.66
C ARG A 208 29.86 22.70 26.94
N LEU A 209 29.05 21.68 26.73
CA LEU A 209 27.67 21.83 26.24
C LEU A 209 26.69 21.75 27.42
N CYS A 210 25.64 22.56 27.33
CA CYS A 210 24.55 22.58 28.29
C CYS A 210 23.23 22.91 27.59
N TYR A 211 22.12 22.42 28.13
CA TYR A 211 20.79 22.93 27.80
C TYR A 211 20.45 24.07 28.75
N ARG A 212 20.27 25.27 28.21
CA ARG A 212 20.02 26.49 28.97
C ARG A 212 18.67 26.40 29.69
N ARG A 213 18.75 26.39 31.01
CA ARG A 213 17.65 26.64 31.95
C ARG A 213 17.92 27.98 32.65
N PHE A 214 17.94 28.01 33.98
CA PHE A 214 18.45 29.13 34.78
C PHE A 214 19.98 29.15 34.88
N ILE A 215 20.61 27.97 34.96
CA ILE A 215 22.06 27.78 35.05
C ILE A 215 22.45 26.67 34.06
N CYS A 216 23.60 26.83 33.40
CA CYS A 216 24.15 25.80 32.53
C CYS A 216 24.81 24.68 33.33
N ASN A 217 24.08 23.59 33.53
CA ASN A 217 24.62 22.36 34.09
C ASN A 217 25.22 21.50 32.96
N SER A 218 26.40 20.95 33.20
CA SER A 218 27.07 20.07 32.25
C SER A 218 26.23 18.84 31.97
N LEU A 219 26.19 18.43 30.70
CA LEU A 219 25.67 17.13 30.31
C LEU A 219 26.46 16.03 31.06
N PRO A 220 25.79 15.05 31.69
CA PRO A 220 26.42 14.08 32.59
C PRO A 220 27.51 13.22 31.92
N GLU A 221 27.54 13.13 30.59
CA GLU A 221 28.48 12.32 29.81
C GLU A 221 29.63 13.09 29.15
N ASN A 222 29.70 14.41 29.30
CA ASN A 222 30.75 15.17 28.65
C ASN A 222 31.94 15.40 29.58
N GLU A 223 33.05 14.70 29.30
CA GLU A 223 34.38 15.21 29.64
C GLU A 223 34.44 16.69 29.21
N THR A 224 34.96 17.56 30.06
CA THR A 224 35.10 18.98 29.71
C THR A 224 36.46 19.19 29.04
N PRO A 225 36.57 19.14 27.69
CA PRO A 225 37.86 19.18 27.02
C PRO A 225 38.54 20.53 27.25
N LYS A 226 39.82 20.46 27.60
CA LYS A 226 40.71 21.62 27.61
C LYS A 226 41.17 21.91 26.19
N PHE A 227 41.05 23.16 25.76
CA PHE A 227 41.43 23.62 24.43
C PHE A 227 42.25 24.91 24.53
N ASN A 228 43.02 25.20 23.49
CA ASN A 228 43.89 26.37 23.42
C ASN A 228 43.87 26.93 21.99
N VAL A 229 44.67 27.95 21.70
CA VAL A 229 44.72 28.57 20.35
C VAL A 229 45.10 27.55 19.26
N THR A 230 45.86 26.51 19.59
CA THR A 230 46.33 25.49 18.62
C THR A 230 45.42 24.26 18.52
N LYS A 231 44.64 23.94 19.55
CA LYS A 231 43.86 22.71 19.67
C LYS A 231 42.38 23.02 19.76
N LYS A 232 41.56 22.34 18.95
CA LYS A 232 40.10 22.45 18.99
C LYS A 232 39.51 21.47 20.02
N ALA A 233 38.46 21.89 20.71
CA ALA A 233 37.63 21.01 21.53
C ALA A 233 36.49 20.44 20.68
N ILE A 234 36.26 19.13 20.74
CA ILE A 234 35.14 18.46 20.06
C ILE A 234 34.12 18.07 21.12
N LEU A 235 32.88 18.54 20.97
CA LEU A 235 31.79 18.32 21.92
C LEU A 235 30.65 17.61 21.21
N LYS A 236 30.15 16.50 21.77
CA LYS A 236 29.03 15.75 21.22
C LYS A 236 27.72 16.10 21.93
N TYR A 237 26.62 16.13 21.18
CA TYR A 237 25.27 16.35 21.70
C TYR A 237 24.34 15.20 21.34
N HIS A 238 23.33 14.96 22.19
CA HIS A 238 22.33 13.91 22.00
C HIS A 238 21.07 14.40 21.30
N HIS A 239 20.57 15.58 21.68
CA HIS A 239 19.38 16.19 21.09
C HIS A 239 19.72 17.58 20.58
N LEU A 240 19.34 17.87 19.33
CA LEU A 240 19.51 19.21 18.77
C LEU A 240 18.30 20.06 19.15
N LEU A 241 18.47 20.93 20.15
CA LEU A 241 17.38 21.73 20.72
C LEU A 241 17.74 23.23 20.74
N PRO A 242 16.75 24.14 20.72
CA PRO A 242 17.00 25.59 20.66
C PRO A 242 17.73 26.13 21.90
N CYS A 243 17.58 25.48 23.06
CA CYS A 243 18.30 25.84 24.28
C CYS A 243 19.69 25.23 24.39
N LEU A 244 20.20 24.51 23.36
CA LEU A 244 21.56 23.98 23.37
C LEU A 244 22.56 25.13 23.24
N CYS A 245 23.42 25.28 24.23
CA CYS A 245 24.40 26.34 24.30
C CYS A 245 25.81 25.80 24.53
N ILE A 246 26.78 26.57 24.05
CA ILE A 246 28.20 26.34 24.24
C ILE A 246 28.66 27.30 25.33
N GLU A 247 29.24 26.76 26.40
CA GLU A 247 29.83 27.56 27.47
C GLU A 247 31.35 27.33 27.51
N ALA A 248 32.11 28.41 27.49
CA ALA A 248 33.57 28.37 27.61
C ALA A 248 34.05 29.29 28.74
N TYR A 249 35.08 28.85 29.46
CA TYR A 249 35.75 29.60 30.52
C TYR A 249 37.23 29.27 30.53
N TYR A 250 38.08 30.13 31.08
CA TYR A 250 39.50 29.84 31.21
C TYR A 250 39.73 28.80 32.34
N ASP A 251 40.80 28.01 32.22
CA ASP A 251 41.15 26.93 33.16
C ASP A 251 41.78 27.48 34.46
N TYR A 252 41.05 28.33 35.18
CA TYR A 252 41.40 28.82 36.50
C TYR A 252 40.14 29.05 37.35
N GLN A 253 40.35 29.14 38.67
CA GLN A 253 39.27 29.26 39.64
C GLN A 253 38.50 30.57 39.46
N ASP A 254 37.17 30.48 39.47
CA ASP A 254 36.25 31.62 39.33
C ASP A 254 36.40 32.43 38.02
N SER A 255 36.90 31.79 36.94
CA SER A 255 36.90 32.40 35.61
C SER A 255 35.48 32.78 35.16
N PRO A 256 35.26 34.00 34.64
CA PRO A 256 33.99 34.36 34.03
C PRO A 256 33.70 33.47 32.82
N ARG A 257 32.43 33.07 32.69
CA ARG A 257 31.94 32.17 31.64
C ARG A 257 31.40 32.98 30.47
N ASN A 258 31.74 32.57 29.25
CA ASN A 258 31.14 33.04 28.01
C ASN A 258 30.18 31.98 27.49
N GLN A 259 28.92 32.34 27.24
CA GLN A 259 27.89 31.42 26.78
C GLN A 259 27.29 31.93 25.47
N ILE A 260 27.23 31.05 24.46
CA ILE A 260 26.62 31.33 23.16
C ILE A 260 25.59 30.23 22.86
N CYS A 261 24.38 30.62 22.48
CA CYS A 261 23.27 29.72 22.14
C CYS A 261 22.92 29.86 20.66
N PRO A 262 23.61 29.13 19.76
CA PRO A 262 23.52 29.39 18.33
C PRO A 262 22.26 28.82 17.67
N PHE A 263 21.54 27.91 18.34
CA PHE A 263 20.40 27.18 17.76
C PHE A 263 19.03 27.79 18.07
N GLU A 264 18.98 28.87 18.86
CA GLU A 264 17.72 29.50 19.26
C GLU A 264 16.91 30.05 18.07
N SER A 265 17.60 30.61 17.08
CA SER A 265 16.98 31.16 15.86
C SER A 265 16.93 30.17 14.70
N ARG A 266 17.52 28.98 14.81
CA ARG A 266 17.70 28.05 13.69
C ARG A 266 16.54 27.06 13.61
N ASP A 267 16.02 26.81 12.41
CA ASP A 267 14.81 25.97 12.21
C ASP A 267 15.06 24.47 12.43
N ASP A 268 16.27 23.99 12.18
CA ASP A 268 16.68 22.60 12.37
C ASP A 268 16.59 22.13 13.83
N ALA A 269 16.74 23.05 14.78
CA ALA A 269 16.59 22.79 16.22
C ALA A 269 15.14 22.56 16.65
N TYR A 270 14.16 22.91 15.82
CA TYR A 270 12.72 22.68 16.04
C TYR A 270 12.23 21.45 15.27
N GLY A 271 13.07 20.42 15.23
CA GLY A 271 12.79 19.13 14.59
C GLY A 271 12.00 18.16 15.48
N PRO A 272 12.04 16.86 15.16
CA PRO A 272 11.32 15.82 15.90
C PRO A 272 11.80 15.67 17.35
N ASP A 273 13.09 15.91 17.63
CA ASP A 273 13.66 15.89 18.98
C ASP A 273 13.04 16.96 19.89
N PHE A 274 12.65 18.10 19.32
CA PHE A 274 11.95 19.16 20.05
C PHE A 274 10.46 18.86 20.18
N TRP A 275 9.78 18.49 19.09
CA TRP A 275 8.35 18.18 19.05
C TRP A 275 8.02 16.77 19.56
N ASN A 276 8.53 16.42 20.73
CA ASN A 276 8.23 15.16 21.39
C ASN A 276 6.86 15.24 22.09
N ILE A 277 5.81 14.89 21.35
CA ILE A 277 4.41 14.99 21.78
C ILE A 277 3.79 13.59 21.84
N THR A 278 3.26 13.24 23.00
CA THR A 278 2.46 12.02 23.21
C THR A 278 1.01 12.39 23.46
N TRP A 279 0.08 11.46 23.18
CA TRP A 279 -1.34 11.71 23.30
C TRP A 279 -2.04 10.55 24.00
N SER A 280 -3.15 10.84 24.66
CA SER A 280 -4.05 9.85 25.24
C SER A 280 -5.48 10.39 25.21
N HIS A 281 -6.46 9.52 25.08
CA HIS A 281 -7.87 9.87 25.12
C HIS A 281 -8.59 8.97 26.13
N SER A 282 -9.38 9.58 27.02
CA SER A 282 -10.16 8.87 28.03
C SER A 282 -11.37 9.71 28.46
N ASN A 283 -12.56 9.11 28.57
CA ASN A 283 -13.79 9.77 29.02
C ASN A 283 -14.10 11.07 28.27
N ASP A 284 -14.00 11.06 26.93
CA ASP A 284 -14.21 12.23 26.07
C ASP A 284 -13.24 13.40 26.31
N ARG A 285 -12.10 13.10 26.94
CA ARG A 285 -11.02 14.06 27.18
C ARG A 285 -9.82 13.69 26.34
N LEU A 286 -9.34 14.67 25.58
CA LEU A 286 -8.13 14.53 24.80
C LEU A 286 -6.97 15.21 25.53
N LEU A 287 -5.95 14.43 25.88
CA LEU A 287 -4.75 14.87 26.57
C LEU A 287 -3.55 14.78 25.63
N MET A 288 -2.82 15.88 25.48
CA MET A 288 -1.57 15.97 24.73
C MET A 288 -0.44 16.38 25.66
N LYS A 289 0.62 15.57 25.76
CA LYS A 289 1.80 15.85 26.59
C LYS A 289 2.99 16.21 25.73
N PHE A 290 3.47 17.44 25.86
CA PHE A 290 4.69 17.95 25.21
C PHE A 290 5.86 17.83 26.17
N LYS A 291 6.93 17.12 25.78
CA LYS A 291 8.11 16.86 26.61
C LYS A 291 9.36 17.47 25.98
N SER A 292 10.07 18.33 26.72
CA SER A 292 11.30 18.96 26.23
C SER A 292 12.33 19.17 27.33
N LEU A 293 13.62 19.20 26.96
CA LEU A 293 14.70 19.64 27.86
C LEU A 293 14.78 21.16 27.97
N CYS A 294 14.16 21.88 27.03
CA CYS A 294 14.10 23.34 27.01
C CYS A 294 12.87 23.86 27.75
N MET A 295 13.03 24.95 28.49
CA MET A 295 11.94 25.66 29.15
C MET A 295 11.24 26.61 28.16
N LEU A 296 10.57 26.03 27.15
CA LEU A 296 9.79 26.77 26.15
C LEU A 296 8.38 26.20 26.09
N GLU A 297 7.42 26.92 26.66
CA GLU A 297 6.01 26.55 26.60
C GLU A 297 5.41 26.89 25.21
N PRO A 298 4.84 25.92 24.48
CA PRO A 298 4.13 26.20 23.23
C PRO A 298 2.72 26.74 23.48
N SER A 299 2.28 27.69 22.65
CA SER A 299 0.87 28.04 22.56
C SER A 299 0.11 26.97 21.76
N VAL A 300 -0.98 26.48 22.32
CA VAL A 300 -1.73 25.32 21.78
C VAL A 300 -3.12 25.74 21.33
N SER A 301 -3.58 25.17 20.23
CA SER A 301 -4.94 25.35 19.72
C SER A 301 -5.48 24.06 19.11
N LEU A 302 -6.76 23.76 19.34
CA LEU A 302 -7.44 22.64 18.70
C LEU A 302 -7.76 23.02 17.24
N CYS A 303 -7.49 22.12 16.30
CA CYS A 303 -7.70 22.36 14.89
C CYS A 303 -8.27 21.13 14.18
N GLN A 304 -9.01 21.36 13.11
CA GLN A 304 -9.57 20.31 12.28
C GLN A 304 -8.73 20.14 11.01
N LYS A 305 -8.21 18.93 10.80
CA LYS A 305 -7.42 18.57 9.63
C LYS A 305 -8.31 18.50 8.39
N GLN A 306 -7.92 19.23 7.36
CA GLN A 306 -8.49 19.16 6.01
C GLN A 306 -7.34 18.94 5.04
N ASN A 307 -7.16 17.70 4.56
CA ASN A 307 -6.04 17.27 3.72
C ASN A 307 -4.65 17.57 4.34
N VAL A 308 -4.11 18.76 4.06
CA VAL A 308 -2.75 19.21 4.45
C VAL A 308 -2.79 20.37 5.46
N SER A 309 -3.88 21.13 5.51
CA SER A 309 -4.04 22.28 6.40
C SER A 309 -4.87 21.93 7.63
N CYS A 310 -4.55 22.54 8.78
CA CYS A 310 -5.33 22.42 10.01
C CYS A 310 -6.02 23.75 10.33
N ASN A 311 -7.34 23.78 10.27
CA ASN A 311 -8.14 24.97 10.54
C ASN A 311 -8.41 25.07 12.04
N VAL A 312 -7.96 26.16 12.68
CA VAL A 312 -8.10 26.35 14.13
C VAL A 312 -9.57 26.53 14.49
N ILE A 313 -10.02 25.82 15.53
CA ILE A 313 -11.35 25.96 16.12
C ILE A 313 -11.26 27.07 17.18
N PRO A 314 -11.93 28.22 16.99
CA PRO A 314 -11.85 29.33 17.93
C PRO A 314 -12.66 29.05 19.21
N GLY A 315 -12.20 29.59 20.34
CA GLY A 315 -12.96 29.59 21.60
C GLY A 315 -12.88 28.30 22.44
N VAL A 316 -12.00 27.36 22.08
CA VAL A 316 -11.78 26.12 22.84
C VAL A 316 -11.06 26.43 24.15
N LYS A 317 -11.59 25.92 25.27
CA LYS A 317 -10.93 25.98 26.58
C LYS A 317 -9.94 24.83 26.69
N ILE A 318 -8.67 25.16 26.88
CA ILE A 318 -7.58 24.18 27.03
C ILE A 318 -6.99 24.36 28.43
N SER A 319 -7.05 23.29 29.23
CA SER A 319 -6.43 23.26 30.55
C SER A 319 -4.96 22.85 30.39
N THR A 320 -4.04 23.62 30.97
CA THR A 320 -2.60 23.35 30.89
C THR A 320 -2.05 23.04 32.27
N THR A 321 -1.28 21.96 32.37
CA THR A 321 -0.58 21.57 33.60
C THR A 321 0.91 21.40 33.32
N GLU A 322 1.74 21.91 34.22
CA GLU A 322 3.20 21.83 34.12
C GLU A 322 3.73 20.77 35.10
N LEU A 323 4.60 19.91 34.59
CA LEU A 323 5.24 18.82 35.33
C LEU A 323 6.73 18.83 35.05
N PHE A 324 7.54 18.59 36.08
CA PHE A 324 8.99 18.45 35.95
C PHE A 324 9.40 17.01 36.22
N GLU A 325 9.61 16.23 35.16
CA GLU A 325 9.94 14.81 35.25
C GLU A 325 11.45 14.60 35.42
N ASN A 326 11.82 13.73 36.36
CA ASN A 326 13.19 13.25 36.60
C ASN A 326 14.22 14.36 36.84
N ASN A 327 13.79 15.54 37.29
CA ASN A 327 14.59 16.77 37.38
C ASN A 327 15.33 17.17 36.08
N GLN A 328 14.87 16.66 34.93
CA GLN A 328 15.54 16.83 33.65
C GLN A 328 14.62 17.34 32.55
N PHE A 329 13.36 16.91 32.51
CA PHE A 329 12.44 17.24 31.42
C PHE A 329 11.31 18.13 31.91
N TYR A 330 11.02 19.18 31.15
CA TYR A 330 9.80 19.95 31.28
C TYR A 330 8.71 19.27 30.46
N VAL A 331 7.57 19.02 31.10
CA VAL A 331 6.42 18.37 30.50
C VAL A 331 5.21 19.27 30.68
N TRP A 332 4.58 19.65 29.57
CA TRP A 332 3.32 20.38 29.56
C TRP A 332 2.21 19.45 29.08
N ALA A 333 1.17 19.28 29.87
CA ALA A 333 0.01 18.49 29.51
C ALA A 333 -1.19 19.39 29.25
N TYR A 334 -1.71 19.30 28.02
CA TYR A 334 -2.84 20.07 27.51
C TYR A 334 -4.07 19.17 27.42
N GLU A 335 -5.11 19.51 28.19
CA GLU A 335 -6.35 18.75 28.29
C GLU A 335 -7.51 19.55 27.69
N VAL A 336 -8.32 18.87 26.88
CA VAL A 336 -9.56 19.42 26.31
C VAL A 336 -10.69 18.43 26.53
N ASP A 337 -11.75 18.90 27.19
CA ASP A 337 -12.96 18.12 27.48
C ASP A 337 -13.95 18.13 26.31
N ASN A 338 -14.81 17.11 26.25
CA ASN A 338 -15.88 16.95 25.26
C ASN A 338 -15.33 16.90 23.82
N VAL A 339 -14.28 16.11 23.60
CA VAL A 339 -13.62 15.91 22.30
C VAL A 339 -13.78 14.47 21.83
N ASP A 340 -14.23 14.31 20.60
CA ASP A 340 -14.33 13.00 19.94
C ASP A 340 -12.94 12.41 19.64
N LYS A 341 -12.82 11.08 19.73
CA LYS A 341 -11.57 10.36 19.41
C LYS A 341 -11.43 10.21 17.89
N ASP A 342 -10.97 11.28 17.24
CA ASP A 342 -10.94 11.38 15.78
C ASP A 342 -9.55 11.78 15.21
N PRO A 343 -9.06 11.14 14.14
CA PRO A 343 -7.75 11.47 13.54
C PRO A 343 -7.72 12.82 12.82
N ASN A 344 -8.88 13.45 12.58
CA ASN A 344 -8.97 14.79 12.00
C ASN A 344 -9.06 15.89 13.06
N LEU A 345 -9.16 15.57 14.35
CA LEU A 345 -9.08 16.53 15.43
C LEU A 345 -7.65 16.55 15.99
N CYS A 346 -6.91 17.59 15.66
CA CYS A 346 -5.48 17.70 15.92
C CYS A 346 -5.16 18.90 16.81
N PHE A 347 -3.98 18.88 17.41
CA PHE A 347 -3.46 20.01 18.17
C PHE A 347 -2.41 20.72 17.34
N LYS A 348 -2.54 22.04 17.24
CA LYS A 348 -1.54 22.94 16.64
C LYS A 348 -0.77 23.63 17.75
N PHE A 349 0.51 23.27 17.86
CA PHE A 349 1.49 23.85 18.76
C PHE A 349 2.24 24.97 18.06
N THR A 350 2.52 26.06 18.76
CA THR A 350 3.18 27.24 18.21
C THR A 350 4.22 27.81 19.17
N VAL A 351 5.44 28.05 18.69
CA VAL A 351 6.55 28.64 19.48
C VAL A 351 7.26 29.67 18.61
N ASN A 352 7.34 30.93 19.07
CA ASN A 352 8.10 32.02 18.43
C ASN A 352 7.88 32.19 16.90
N SER A 353 6.69 31.83 16.38
CA SER A 353 6.27 31.78 14.95
C SER A 353 6.33 30.43 14.23
N ARG A 354 6.96 29.40 14.81
CA ARG A 354 6.99 28.04 14.24
C ARG A 354 5.77 27.27 14.70
N SER A 355 5.11 26.56 13.78
CA SER A 355 3.94 25.74 14.10
C SER A 355 4.15 24.27 13.79
N HIS A 356 3.73 23.40 14.69
CA HIS A 356 3.71 21.96 14.51
C HIS A 356 2.32 21.40 14.80
N VAL A 357 1.83 20.49 13.95
CA VAL A 357 0.51 19.88 14.11
C VAL A 357 0.67 18.42 14.45
N ARG A 358 0.11 17.99 15.58
CA ARG A 358 0.07 16.58 15.99
C ARG A 358 -1.37 16.10 16.07
N CYS A 359 -1.66 14.99 15.41
CA CYS A 359 -2.97 14.36 15.39
C CYS A 359 -2.91 13.03 16.15
N PRO A 360 -3.99 12.60 16.81
CA PRO A 360 -4.13 11.25 17.34
C PRO A 360 -3.97 10.20 16.23
N GLU A 361 -3.09 9.23 16.45
CA GLU A 361 -2.89 8.09 15.53
C GLU A 361 -3.87 6.98 15.93
N VAL A 362 -5.10 7.06 15.41
CA VAL A 362 -6.19 6.12 15.74
C VAL A 362 -6.41 5.14 14.60
N GLU A 363 -6.13 3.86 14.83
CA GLU A 363 -6.49 2.78 13.90
C GLU A 363 -8.01 2.57 13.87
N LEU A 364 -8.53 1.96 12.79
CA LEU A 364 -9.98 1.68 12.68
C LEU A 364 -10.50 0.81 13.83
N GLU A 365 -9.66 -0.09 14.33
CA GLU A 365 -9.96 -0.95 15.46
C GLU A 365 -9.88 -0.25 16.82
N ASP A 366 -9.40 0.99 16.90
CA ASP A 366 -9.29 1.73 18.17
C ASP A 366 -10.28 2.89 18.26
N ARG A 367 -11.16 3.07 17.27
CA ARG A 367 -12.17 4.13 17.29
C ARG A 367 -13.28 3.80 18.27
N ASP A 368 -13.74 4.84 18.96
CA ASP A 368 -14.89 4.76 19.88
C ASP A 368 -16.19 4.44 19.12
N TRP A 369 -16.29 4.88 17.86
CA TRP A 369 -17.40 4.57 16.97
C TRP A 369 -16.96 4.47 15.50
N ASN A 370 -17.72 3.72 14.69
CA ASN A 370 -17.51 3.61 13.24
C ASN A 370 -18.86 3.62 12.51
N VAL A 371 -18.84 4.01 11.23
CA VAL A 371 -20.00 3.97 10.35
C VAL A 371 -19.65 3.26 9.05
N GLU A 372 -20.39 2.20 8.77
CA GLU A 372 -20.32 1.43 7.54
C GLU A 372 -21.57 1.70 6.69
N VAL A 373 -21.40 1.67 5.38
CA VAL A 373 -22.49 1.96 4.43
C VAL A 373 -22.78 0.75 3.58
N ASP A 374 -23.93 0.16 3.83
CA ASP A 374 -24.46 -0.96 3.09
C ASP A 374 -25.55 -0.51 2.13
N MET A 375 -25.44 -0.94 0.88
CA MET A 375 -26.43 -0.67 -0.16
C MET A 375 -27.40 -1.84 -0.22
N GLY A 376 -28.60 -1.66 0.34
CA GLY A 376 -29.72 -2.59 0.17
C GLY A 376 -30.40 -2.43 -1.20
N LEU A 377 -31.36 -3.32 -1.49
CA LEU A 377 -32.10 -3.32 -2.78
C LEU A 377 -32.87 -2.02 -3.05
N PHE A 378 -33.38 -1.36 -2.01
CA PHE A 378 -34.18 -0.13 -2.11
C PHE A 378 -33.91 0.88 -0.98
N GLN A 379 -32.88 0.65 -0.16
CA GLN A 379 -32.58 1.44 1.03
C GLN A 379 -31.06 1.53 1.21
N VAL A 380 -30.58 2.66 1.73
CA VAL A 380 -29.22 2.76 2.26
C VAL A 380 -29.29 2.44 3.74
N HIS A 381 -28.46 1.50 4.17
CA HIS A 381 -28.26 1.16 5.56
C HIS A 381 -26.93 1.77 6.01
N LEU A 382 -27.00 2.72 6.95
CA LEU A 382 -25.83 3.18 7.68
C LEU A 382 -25.74 2.32 8.94
N THR A 383 -24.79 1.40 8.97
CA THR A 383 -24.51 0.54 10.12
C THR A 383 -23.53 1.30 11.02
N ILE A 384 -24.03 1.79 12.15
CA ILE A 384 -23.21 2.55 13.10
C ILE A 384 -22.89 1.60 14.27
N LEU A 385 -21.60 1.38 14.50
CA LEU A 385 -21.06 0.61 15.61
C LEU A 385 -20.50 1.60 16.63
N SER A 386 -21.01 1.58 17.86
CA SER A 386 -20.45 2.34 18.98
C SER A 386 -19.88 1.39 20.02
N ARG A 387 -18.62 1.56 20.38
CA ARG A 387 -17.92 0.75 21.38
C ARG A 387 -18.05 1.30 22.79
N VAL A 388 -18.44 2.56 22.88
CA VAL A 388 -18.71 3.28 24.12
C VAL A 388 -20.14 3.84 24.10
N PRO A 389 -20.74 4.15 25.25
CA PRO A 389 -22.04 4.80 25.29
C PRO A 389 -21.92 6.20 24.68
N ALA A 390 -22.70 6.49 23.64
CA ALA A 390 -22.59 7.72 22.87
C ALA A 390 -23.90 8.09 22.18
N ASN A 391 -24.07 9.38 21.90
CA ASN A 391 -25.19 9.85 21.06
C ASN A 391 -24.67 10.24 19.67
N VAL A 392 -24.96 9.46 18.65
CA VAL A 392 -24.56 9.74 17.26
C VAL A 392 -25.72 10.36 16.50
N SER A 393 -25.44 11.43 15.77
CA SER A 393 -26.45 12.15 15.01
C SER A 393 -26.21 12.03 13.51
N VAL A 394 -27.28 11.75 12.79
CA VAL A 394 -27.31 11.59 11.33
C VAL A 394 -28.20 12.66 10.73
N ALA A 395 -27.68 13.45 9.80
CA ALA A 395 -28.44 14.39 9.00
C ALA A 395 -28.41 13.97 7.53
N VAL A 396 -29.59 13.92 6.91
CA VAL A 396 -29.72 13.63 5.48
C VAL A 396 -29.53 14.92 4.70
N CYS A 397 -28.54 14.95 3.82
CA CYS A 397 -28.12 16.15 3.14
C CYS A 397 -28.35 16.02 1.63
N LYS A 398 -29.02 17.01 1.03
CA LYS A 398 -29.30 17.09 -0.42
C LYS A 398 -28.53 18.27 -1.01
N GLY A 399 -27.73 18.03 -2.04
CA GLY A 399 -27.03 19.11 -2.75
C GLY A 399 -25.75 18.67 -3.45
N ASN A 400 -25.13 19.61 -4.16
CA ASN A 400 -23.81 19.44 -4.75
C ASN A 400 -22.74 19.99 -3.78
N ASN A 401 -21.47 19.59 -3.91
CA ASN A 401 -20.37 19.75 -2.93
C ASN A 401 -20.22 21.15 -2.27
N SER A 402 -20.76 22.22 -2.86
CA SER A 402 -20.65 23.61 -2.35
C SER A 402 -21.91 24.20 -1.69
N ARG A 403 -23.09 23.60 -1.84
CA ARG A 403 -24.35 24.06 -1.21
C ARG A 403 -25.20 22.88 -0.77
N ILE A 404 -24.82 22.31 0.37
CA ILE A 404 -25.47 21.15 0.97
C ILE A 404 -26.55 21.64 1.94
N LYS A 405 -27.83 21.36 1.65
CA LYS A 405 -28.93 21.59 2.59
C LYS A 405 -29.21 20.28 3.33
N CYS A 406 -29.18 20.30 4.65
CA CYS A 406 -29.45 19.11 5.46
C CYS A 406 -30.83 19.21 6.10
N ASP A 407 -31.62 18.15 5.92
CA ASP A 407 -32.91 17.88 6.57
C ASP A 407 -32.69 17.61 8.07
N PRO A 408 -33.74 17.65 8.92
CA PRO A 408 -33.59 17.57 10.37
C PRO A 408 -32.81 16.33 10.84
N GLN A 409 -32.02 16.55 11.88
CA GLN A 409 -31.11 15.59 12.50
C GLN A 409 -31.89 14.48 13.21
N THR A 410 -31.51 13.23 12.96
CA THR A 410 -31.95 12.08 13.76
C THR A 410 -30.82 11.71 14.72
N THR A 411 -31.09 11.70 16.01
CA THR A 411 -30.14 11.28 17.03
C THR A 411 -30.39 9.82 17.40
N ILE A 412 -29.32 9.05 17.43
CA ILE A 412 -29.26 7.62 17.72
C ILE A 412 -28.50 7.50 19.04
N GLN A 413 -29.12 6.89 20.05
CA GLN A 413 -28.53 6.75 21.38
C GLN A 413 -27.99 5.33 21.55
N PHE A 414 -26.73 5.24 21.95
CA PHE A 414 -26.06 4.00 22.31
C PHE A 414 -25.83 4.00 23.82
N ASN A 415 -26.41 3.02 24.53
CA ASN A 415 -26.39 2.99 25.99
C ASN A 415 -25.37 1.98 26.55
N GLU A 416 -25.13 0.89 25.83
CA GLU A 416 -24.17 -0.16 26.17
C GLU A 416 -22.93 -0.12 25.27
N ASP A 417 -21.86 -0.79 25.72
CA ASP A 417 -20.63 -0.97 24.95
C ASP A 417 -20.83 -1.94 23.79
N ASN A 418 -20.27 -1.63 22.63
CA ASN A 418 -20.34 -2.43 21.40
C ASN A 418 -21.76 -2.62 20.84
N GLU A 419 -22.63 -1.62 21.00
CA GLU A 419 -23.93 -1.59 20.36
C GLU A 419 -23.83 -1.25 18.86
N VAL A 420 -24.66 -1.92 18.06
CA VAL A 420 -24.80 -1.66 16.63
C VAL A 420 -26.22 -1.23 16.34
N GLN A 421 -26.40 -0.10 15.67
CA GLN A 421 -27.69 0.38 15.21
C GLN A 421 -27.65 0.73 13.73
N VAL A 422 -28.75 0.43 13.03
CA VAL A 422 -28.85 0.61 11.58
C VAL A 422 -29.83 1.74 11.28
N PHE A 423 -29.32 2.82 10.69
CA PHE A 423 -30.16 3.89 10.16
C PHE A 423 -30.48 3.61 8.69
N SER A 424 -31.77 3.47 8.38
CA SER A 424 -32.23 3.10 7.05
C SER A 424 -33.03 4.23 6.42
N THR A 425 -32.75 4.57 5.17
CA THR A 425 -33.49 5.61 4.45
C THR A 425 -33.57 5.35 2.95
N LEU A 426 -34.59 5.92 2.31
CA LEU A 426 -34.85 5.76 0.89
C LEU A 426 -33.77 6.48 0.06
N PRO A 427 -33.15 5.80 -0.92
CA PRO A 427 -32.09 6.34 -1.73
C PRO A 427 -32.65 7.40 -2.69
N ALA A 428 -32.03 8.58 -2.72
CA ALA A 428 -32.29 9.60 -3.73
C ALA A 428 -30.97 10.06 -4.35
N ARG A 429 -31.00 10.42 -5.65
CA ARG A 429 -29.81 10.92 -6.36
C ARG A 429 -29.32 12.21 -5.72
N GLY A 430 -28.01 12.27 -5.44
CA GLY A 430 -27.38 13.44 -4.82
C GLY A 430 -27.68 13.60 -3.33
N THR A 431 -28.08 12.52 -2.66
CA THR A 431 -28.20 12.47 -1.20
C THR A 431 -26.89 12.02 -0.58
N CYS A 432 -26.36 12.79 0.36
CA CYS A 432 -25.25 12.45 1.21
C CYS A 432 -25.71 12.40 2.67
N TYR A 433 -25.00 11.67 3.51
CA TYR A 433 -25.29 11.54 4.94
C TYR A 433 -24.18 12.21 5.73
N LYS A 434 -24.57 13.11 6.62
CA LYS A 434 -23.64 13.74 7.55
C LYS A 434 -23.78 13.06 8.90
N VAL A 435 -22.71 12.46 9.39
CA VAL A 435 -22.69 11.66 10.63
C VAL A 435 -21.63 12.21 11.58
N TRP A 436 -21.99 12.40 12.84
CA TRP A 436 -21.08 12.86 13.89
C TRP A 436 -21.59 12.47 15.28
N ARG A 437 -20.67 12.40 16.24
CA ARG A 437 -21.00 12.26 17.66
C ARG A 437 -21.51 13.58 18.22
N SER A 438 -22.68 13.59 18.83
CA SER A 438 -23.47 14.78 19.18
C SER A 438 -23.58 15.07 20.69
N ASP A 439 -23.17 14.12 21.50
CA ASP A 439 -22.94 14.26 22.95
C ASP A 439 -21.70 15.09 23.27
N VAL A 440 -20.66 15.05 22.44
CA VAL A 440 -19.45 15.86 22.59
C VAL A 440 -19.52 17.19 21.83
N LEU A 441 -18.84 18.22 22.33
CA LEU A 441 -18.83 19.56 21.75
C LEU A 441 -17.96 19.63 20.48
N TYR A 442 -16.85 18.90 20.47
CA TYR A 442 -15.88 18.90 19.39
C TYR A 442 -15.83 17.52 18.72
N ALA A 443 -16.60 17.35 17.65
CA ALA A 443 -16.61 16.15 16.82
C ALA A 443 -16.33 16.47 15.35
N HIS A 444 -15.61 15.57 14.67
CA HIS A 444 -15.49 15.63 13.22
C HIS A 444 -16.79 15.19 12.57
N LYS A 445 -17.21 15.90 11.52
CA LYS A 445 -18.47 15.62 10.83
C LYS A 445 -18.18 14.92 9.51
N TYR A 446 -18.38 13.61 9.49
CA TYR A 446 -18.18 12.77 8.31
C TYR A 446 -19.30 13.01 7.31
N LEU A 447 -18.95 13.28 6.06
CA LEU A 447 -19.89 13.40 4.95
C LEU A 447 -19.72 12.20 4.02
N ILE A 448 -20.75 11.36 3.93
CA ILE A 448 -20.73 10.12 3.17
C ILE A 448 -21.70 10.23 2.00
N CYS A 449 -21.20 10.12 0.77
CA CYS A 449 -22.01 10.18 -0.45
C CYS A 449 -21.92 8.84 -1.17
N PRO A 450 -22.93 7.95 -1.06
CA PRO A 450 -22.91 6.66 -1.75
C PRO A 450 -23.07 6.83 -3.27
N ASP A 451 -22.20 6.18 -4.03
CA ASP A 451 -22.30 6.10 -5.48
C ASP A 451 -23.13 4.88 -5.90
N TYR A 452 -24.34 5.14 -6.38
CA TYR A 452 -25.29 4.12 -6.84
C TYR A 452 -24.96 3.53 -8.22
N SER A 453 -23.96 4.07 -8.93
CA SER A 453 -23.93 3.97 -10.38
C SER A 453 -23.40 2.64 -10.96
N HIS A 454 -22.81 1.73 -10.19
CA HIS A 454 -22.00 0.65 -10.81
C HIS A 454 -22.27 -0.81 -10.40
N LYS A 455 -23.04 -1.11 -9.34
CA LYS A 455 -23.13 -2.51 -8.86
C LYS A 455 -24.14 -3.42 -9.58
N HIS A 456 -25.17 -2.88 -10.25
CA HIS A 456 -26.21 -3.72 -10.90
C HIS A 456 -26.05 -3.90 -12.41
N LEU A 457 -25.17 -3.14 -13.07
CA LEU A 457 -24.89 -3.29 -14.50
C LEU A 457 -24.36 -4.69 -14.82
N GLY A 458 -23.47 -5.24 -13.97
CA GLY A 458 -22.93 -6.59 -14.16
C GLY A 458 -23.99 -7.70 -14.15
N LEU A 459 -24.98 -7.60 -13.24
CA LEU A 459 -26.10 -8.55 -13.17
C LEU A 459 -27.03 -8.44 -14.39
N ILE A 460 -27.26 -7.22 -14.89
CA ILE A 460 -28.06 -7.00 -16.10
C ILE A 460 -27.35 -7.56 -17.33
N PHE A 461 -26.04 -7.35 -17.45
CA PHE A 461 -25.23 -7.94 -18.52
C PHE A 461 -25.21 -9.48 -18.45
N LEU A 462 -25.13 -10.06 -17.25
CA LEU A 462 -25.13 -11.52 -17.06
C LEU A 462 -26.51 -12.14 -17.39
N ALA A 463 -27.60 -11.50 -16.95
CA ALA A 463 -28.96 -11.93 -17.29
C ALA A 463 -29.23 -11.82 -18.81
N SER A 464 -28.79 -10.73 -19.44
CA SER A 464 -28.87 -10.54 -20.89
C SER A 464 -28.06 -11.62 -21.64
N PHE A 465 -26.84 -11.90 -21.20
CA PHE A 465 -25.98 -12.92 -21.79
C PHE A 465 -26.58 -14.32 -21.70
N LEU A 466 -27.13 -14.70 -20.53
CA LEU A 466 -27.81 -15.99 -20.35
C LEU A 466 -29.04 -16.13 -21.25
N LEU A 467 -29.81 -15.06 -21.43
CA LEU A 467 -30.99 -15.08 -22.29
C LEU A 467 -30.61 -15.23 -23.78
N VAL A 468 -29.55 -14.54 -24.22
CA VAL A 468 -29.00 -14.71 -25.57
C VAL A 468 -28.45 -16.12 -25.78
N LEU A 469 -27.73 -16.66 -24.80
CA LEU A 469 -27.22 -18.04 -24.85
C LEU A 469 -28.35 -19.06 -24.97
N ALA A 470 -29.43 -18.90 -24.18
CA ALA A 470 -30.60 -19.77 -24.25
C ALA A 470 -31.29 -19.70 -25.62
N LEU A 471 -31.42 -18.52 -26.23
CA LEU A 471 -31.95 -18.35 -27.58
C LEU A 471 -31.07 -19.03 -28.64
N VAL A 472 -29.74 -18.91 -28.53
CA VAL A 472 -28.79 -19.57 -29.44
C VAL A 472 -28.90 -21.10 -29.33
N ILE A 473 -28.99 -21.63 -28.11
CA ILE A 473 -29.17 -23.08 -27.87
C ILE A 473 -30.51 -23.56 -28.47
N LEU A 474 -31.60 -22.82 -28.25
CA LEU A 474 -32.91 -23.16 -28.82
C LEU A 474 -32.87 -23.20 -30.35
N LEU A 475 -32.27 -22.19 -30.99
CA LEU A 475 -32.10 -22.13 -32.45
C LEU A 475 -31.22 -23.28 -32.96
N TYR A 476 -30.14 -23.61 -32.25
CA TYR A 476 -29.28 -24.74 -32.59
C TYR A 476 -30.02 -26.08 -32.48
N LEU A 477 -30.86 -26.28 -31.47
CA LEU A 477 -31.68 -27.48 -31.33
C LEU A 477 -32.71 -27.61 -32.46
N ILE A 478 -33.37 -26.51 -32.84
CA ILE A 478 -34.29 -26.48 -33.98
C ILE A 478 -33.55 -26.82 -35.28
N TYR A 479 -32.38 -26.21 -35.51
CA TYR A 479 -31.54 -26.53 -36.66
C TYR A 479 -31.12 -28.00 -36.69
N ARG A 480 -30.71 -28.56 -35.54
CA ARG A 480 -30.33 -29.97 -35.42
C ARG A 480 -31.51 -30.91 -35.72
N GLN A 481 -32.73 -30.57 -35.28
CA GLN A 481 -33.93 -31.34 -35.58
C GLN A 481 -34.27 -31.30 -37.08
N ILE A 482 -34.19 -30.13 -37.70
CA ILE A 482 -34.38 -29.99 -39.16
C ILE A 482 -33.31 -30.80 -39.90
N LYS A 483 -32.03 -30.69 -39.52
CA LYS A 483 -30.94 -31.45 -40.15
C LYS A 483 -31.14 -32.96 -40.00
N LYS A 484 -31.60 -33.46 -38.85
CA LYS A 484 -31.92 -34.89 -38.64
C LYS A 484 -33.04 -35.39 -39.56
N ILE A 485 -34.09 -34.59 -39.77
CA ILE A 485 -35.18 -34.95 -40.70
C ILE A 485 -34.69 -35.02 -42.15
N PHE A 486 -33.75 -34.16 -42.54
CA PHE A 486 -33.28 -34.06 -43.93
C PHE A 486 -32.10 -35.00 -44.28
N THR A 487 -31.43 -35.61 -43.30
CA THR A 487 -30.20 -36.41 -43.52
C THR A 487 -30.34 -37.91 -43.26
N ALA A 488 -31.51 -38.39 -42.85
CA ALA A 488 -31.81 -39.83 -42.86
C ALA A 488 -32.22 -40.27 -44.29
N PRO A 489 -31.77 -41.43 -44.80
CA PRO A 489 -32.21 -41.93 -46.10
C PRO A 489 -33.71 -42.20 -46.04
N LEU A 490 -34.48 -41.43 -46.81
CA LEU A 490 -35.92 -41.31 -46.64
C LEU A 490 -36.74 -42.50 -47.17
N TRP A 491 -36.16 -43.49 -47.86
CA TRP A 491 -36.95 -44.46 -48.62
C TRP A 491 -36.26 -45.82 -48.76
N SER A 492 -36.89 -46.89 -48.27
CA SER A 492 -36.41 -48.26 -48.42
C SER A 492 -37.54 -49.25 -48.71
N ARG A 493 -38.48 -48.87 -49.60
CA ARG A 493 -39.50 -49.79 -50.09
C ARG A 493 -39.06 -50.40 -51.41
N THR A 494 -39.18 -51.72 -51.50
CA THR A 494 -38.89 -52.48 -52.71
C THR A 494 -40.09 -52.41 -53.64
N VAL A 495 -39.85 -52.09 -54.92
CA VAL A 495 -40.91 -51.89 -55.92
C VAL A 495 -40.67 -52.84 -57.08
N LEU A 496 -41.64 -53.70 -57.37
CA LEU A 496 -41.60 -54.55 -58.56
C LEU A 496 -42.38 -53.90 -59.70
N LEU A 497 -41.69 -53.57 -60.80
CA LEU A 497 -42.28 -52.88 -61.94
C LEU A 497 -42.70 -53.88 -63.03
N VAL A 498 -43.99 -53.91 -63.34
CA VAL A 498 -44.61 -54.74 -64.38
C VAL A 498 -45.15 -53.84 -65.48
N TYR A 499 -44.89 -54.18 -66.74
CA TYR A 499 -45.34 -53.41 -67.90
C TYR A 499 -45.72 -54.34 -69.06
N SER A 500 -46.49 -53.84 -70.03
CA SER A 500 -46.66 -54.51 -71.32
C SER A 500 -45.55 -54.09 -72.29
N PRO A 501 -44.96 -55.02 -73.05
CA PRO A 501 -43.92 -54.71 -74.02
C PRO A 501 -44.55 -54.06 -75.27
N ASP A 502 -44.75 -52.75 -75.20
CA ASP A 502 -45.45 -52.00 -76.25
C ASP A 502 -44.57 -51.77 -77.48
N SER A 503 -43.45 -51.10 -77.27
CA SER A 503 -42.45 -50.68 -78.25
C SER A 503 -41.07 -50.54 -77.56
N ALA A 504 -39.99 -50.40 -78.34
CA ALA A 504 -38.66 -50.16 -77.79
C ALA A 504 -38.60 -48.82 -77.03
N GLU A 505 -39.31 -47.82 -77.53
CA GLU A 505 -39.46 -46.50 -76.93
C GLU A 505 -40.14 -46.55 -75.57
N TYR A 506 -41.19 -47.37 -75.47
CA TYR A 506 -41.89 -47.56 -74.22
C TYR A 506 -40.97 -48.24 -73.18
N LYS A 507 -40.12 -49.19 -73.59
CA LYS A 507 -39.11 -49.78 -72.70
C LYS A 507 -38.14 -48.71 -72.17
N THR A 508 -37.69 -47.77 -73.01
CA THR A 508 -36.88 -46.62 -72.57
C THR A 508 -37.62 -45.75 -71.56
N LEU A 509 -38.91 -45.48 -71.76
CA LEU A 509 -39.75 -44.76 -70.80
C LEU A 509 -39.88 -45.51 -69.46
N ILE A 510 -40.03 -46.83 -69.49
CA ILE A 510 -40.07 -47.67 -68.29
C ILE A 510 -38.73 -47.63 -67.54
N CYS A 511 -37.59 -47.67 -68.24
CA CYS A 511 -36.27 -47.51 -67.63
C CYS A 511 -36.09 -46.11 -67.00
N ALA A 512 -36.53 -45.05 -67.68
CA ALA A 512 -36.51 -43.69 -67.11
C ALA A 512 -37.40 -43.58 -65.86
N PHE A 513 -38.54 -44.28 -65.84
CA PHE A 513 -39.41 -44.33 -64.67
C PHE A 513 -38.77 -45.11 -63.52
N ALA A 514 -38.14 -46.24 -63.80
CA ALA A 514 -37.39 -47.01 -62.80
C ALA A 514 -36.22 -46.20 -62.22
N ASP A 515 -35.49 -45.46 -63.06
CA ASP A 515 -34.43 -44.54 -62.63
C ASP A 515 -34.95 -43.40 -61.75
N PHE A 516 -36.12 -42.84 -62.10
CA PHE A 516 -36.82 -41.86 -61.27
C PHE A 516 -37.18 -42.44 -59.89
N LEU A 517 -37.77 -43.64 -59.84
CA LEU A 517 -38.12 -44.31 -58.59
C LEU A 517 -36.87 -44.60 -57.74
N GLN A 518 -35.78 -45.06 -58.35
CA GLN A 518 -34.55 -45.40 -57.64
C GLN A 518 -33.79 -44.17 -57.13
N ASN A 519 -33.61 -43.15 -57.96
CA ASN A 519 -32.72 -42.03 -57.65
C ASN A 519 -33.42 -40.84 -56.99
N ILE A 520 -34.70 -40.59 -57.28
CA ILE A 520 -35.45 -39.50 -56.64
C ILE A 520 -36.21 -40.02 -55.43
N LEU A 521 -36.87 -41.17 -55.55
CA LEU A 521 -37.66 -41.74 -54.47
C LEU A 521 -36.90 -42.79 -53.66
N GLY A 522 -35.61 -43.07 -53.95
CA GLY A 522 -34.79 -44.02 -53.16
C GLY A 522 -35.34 -45.46 -53.11
N CYS A 523 -36.28 -45.82 -53.99
CA CYS A 523 -36.89 -47.14 -53.99
C CYS A 523 -35.91 -48.19 -54.54
N GLU A 524 -35.92 -49.38 -53.96
CA GLU A 524 -35.23 -50.52 -54.56
C GLU A 524 -36.12 -51.09 -55.66
N VAL A 525 -35.82 -50.76 -56.91
CA VAL A 525 -36.66 -51.15 -58.05
C VAL A 525 -36.20 -52.50 -58.60
N ILE A 526 -37.12 -53.46 -58.63
CA ILE A 526 -36.96 -54.74 -59.31
C ILE A 526 -37.62 -54.62 -60.68
N LEU A 527 -36.82 -54.80 -61.74
CA LEU A 527 -37.23 -54.69 -63.14
C LEU A 527 -36.62 -55.87 -63.92
N ASP A 528 -37.43 -56.53 -64.75
CA ASP A 528 -36.99 -57.69 -65.55
C ASP A 528 -35.83 -57.36 -66.48
N MET A 529 -35.86 -56.17 -67.12
CA MET A 529 -34.81 -55.67 -68.01
C MET A 529 -33.45 -55.53 -67.30
N TRP A 530 -33.44 -55.39 -65.97
CA TRP A 530 -32.21 -55.31 -65.17
C TRP A 530 -31.76 -56.67 -64.62
N ASP A 531 -32.61 -57.71 -64.71
CA ASP A 531 -32.36 -59.03 -64.13
C ASP A 531 -32.57 -60.16 -65.17
N MET A 532 -32.31 -59.86 -66.45
CA MET A 532 -32.56 -60.76 -67.59
C MET A 532 -31.87 -62.12 -67.46
N ASN A 533 -30.71 -62.19 -66.81
CA ASN A 533 -29.99 -63.44 -66.60
C ASN A 533 -30.80 -64.41 -65.72
N THR A 534 -31.35 -63.95 -64.60
CA THR A 534 -32.14 -64.81 -63.70
C THR A 534 -33.50 -65.15 -64.31
N VAL A 535 -34.11 -64.22 -65.05
CA VAL A 535 -35.35 -64.48 -65.82
C VAL A 535 -35.14 -65.63 -66.81
N SER A 536 -34.01 -65.63 -67.53
CA SER A 536 -33.69 -66.66 -68.52
C SER A 536 -33.42 -68.04 -67.89
N GLN A 537 -32.85 -68.07 -66.68
CA GLN A 537 -32.53 -69.32 -65.97
C GLN A 537 -33.74 -69.94 -65.26
N LEU A 538 -34.59 -69.12 -64.63
CA LEU A 538 -35.73 -69.58 -63.83
C LEU A 538 -37.02 -69.72 -64.65
N GLY A 539 -37.11 -69.01 -65.77
CA GLY A 539 -38.35 -68.78 -66.51
C GLY A 539 -39.19 -67.65 -65.88
N THR A 540 -40.01 -67.01 -66.71
CA THR A 540 -40.73 -65.78 -66.33
C THR A 540 -41.68 -65.97 -65.16
N LEU A 541 -42.49 -67.03 -65.18
CA LEU A 541 -43.52 -67.24 -64.16
C LEU A 541 -42.88 -67.53 -62.78
N PRO A 542 -41.92 -68.47 -62.64
CA PRO A 542 -41.19 -68.67 -61.37
C PRO A 542 -40.44 -67.43 -60.90
N TRP A 543 -39.77 -66.70 -61.80
CA TRP A 543 -39.09 -65.46 -61.45
C TRP A 543 -40.06 -64.41 -60.88
N PHE A 544 -41.20 -64.21 -61.53
CA PHE A 544 -42.21 -63.25 -61.05
C PHE A 544 -42.74 -63.63 -59.66
N TYR A 545 -43.05 -64.90 -59.43
CA TYR A 545 -43.48 -65.38 -58.11
C TYR A 545 -42.42 -65.11 -57.03
N GLN A 546 -41.15 -65.39 -57.32
CA GLN A 546 -40.05 -65.15 -56.40
C GLN A 546 -39.90 -63.67 -56.05
N LYS A 547 -39.89 -62.79 -57.07
CA LYS A 547 -39.74 -61.34 -56.84
C LYS A 547 -40.94 -60.74 -56.14
N ARG A 548 -42.16 -61.20 -56.46
CA ARG A 548 -43.39 -60.76 -55.78
C ARG A 548 -43.36 -61.09 -54.29
N GLU A 549 -42.93 -62.29 -53.93
CA GLU A 549 -42.79 -62.71 -52.52
C GLU A 549 -41.75 -61.84 -51.80
N LEU A 550 -40.62 -61.54 -52.44
CA LEU A 550 -39.62 -60.61 -51.88
C LEU A 550 -40.19 -59.21 -51.63
N VAL A 551 -41.04 -58.72 -52.55
CA VAL A 551 -41.71 -57.43 -52.40
C VAL A 551 -42.71 -57.47 -51.25
N ALA A 552 -43.50 -58.53 -51.12
CA ALA A 552 -44.43 -58.72 -50.01
C ALA A 552 -43.71 -58.77 -48.65
N GLN A 553 -42.61 -59.51 -48.55
CA GLN A 553 -41.78 -59.60 -47.33
C GLN A 553 -41.18 -58.25 -46.91
N ARG A 554 -40.91 -57.35 -47.87
CA ARG A 554 -40.35 -56.02 -47.61
C ARG A 554 -41.41 -54.91 -47.52
N GLU A 555 -42.68 -55.28 -47.35
CA GLU A 555 -43.84 -54.35 -47.38
C GLU A 555 -43.82 -53.40 -48.59
N GLY A 556 -43.31 -53.91 -49.70
CA GLY A 556 -43.14 -53.21 -50.95
C GLY A 556 -44.44 -53.11 -51.76
N SER A 557 -44.35 -52.59 -52.98
CA SER A 557 -45.50 -52.52 -53.89
C SER A 557 -45.17 -53.02 -55.28
N VAL A 558 -46.11 -53.76 -55.88
CA VAL A 558 -46.06 -54.18 -57.27
C VAL A 558 -46.76 -53.11 -58.12
N ILE A 559 -45.98 -52.37 -58.90
CA ILE A 559 -46.49 -51.34 -59.79
C ILE A 559 -46.75 -51.94 -61.18
N ILE A 560 -47.99 -51.89 -61.63
CA ILE A 560 -48.42 -52.32 -62.96
C ILE A 560 -48.62 -51.07 -63.83
N MET A 561 -47.75 -50.92 -64.82
CA MET A 561 -47.81 -49.88 -65.83
C MET A 561 -48.87 -50.26 -66.88
N TRP A 562 -49.85 -49.38 -67.05
CA TRP A 562 -51.00 -49.64 -67.91
C TRP A 562 -51.01 -48.77 -69.16
N THR A 563 -51.27 -49.40 -70.31
CA THR A 563 -51.41 -48.77 -71.62
C THR A 563 -52.61 -49.33 -72.40
N LYS A 564 -52.92 -48.69 -73.54
CA LYS A 564 -53.91 -49.19 -74.50
C LYS A 564 -53.57 -50.59 -75.02
N LYS A 565 -52.28 -50.94 -75.15
CA LYS A 565 -51.85 -52.28 -75.55
C LYS A 565 -52.02 -53.27 -74.40
N SER A 566 -51.71 -52.89 -73.15
CA SER A 566 -51.99 -53.71 -71.96
C SER A 566 -53.48 -54.10 -71.91
N ARG A 567 -54.37 -53.16 -72.27
CA ARG A 567 -55.81 -53.41 -72.37
C ARG A 567 -56.16 -54.45 -73.43
N ARG A 568 -55.63 -54.32 -74.65
CA ARG A 568 -55.85 -55.32 -75.73
C ARG A 568 -55.31 -56.69 -75.33
N MET A 569 -54.11 -56.74 -74.75
CA MET A 569 -53.50 -57.96 -74.23
C MET A 569 -54.33 -58.61 -73.12
N TYR A 570 -54.91 -57.81 -72.22
CA TYR A 570 -55.79 -58.30 -71.16
C TYR A 570 -57.10 -58.88 -71.72
N ASP A 571 -57.72 -58.22 -72.70
CA ASP A 571 -58.97 -58.70 -73.34
C ASP A 571 -58.73 -60.00 -74.13
N GLN A 572 -57.59 -60.11 -74.82
CA GLN A 572 -57.17 -61.35 -75.50
C GLN A 572 -56.90 -62.47 -74.49
N TRP A 573 -56.17 -62.17 -73.42
CA TRP A 573 -55.85 -63.13 -72.36
C TRP A 573 -57.11 -63.65 -71.64
N THR A 574 -58.06 -62.78 -71.31
CA THR A 574 -59.32 -63.16 -70.64
C THR A 574 -60.28 -63.94 -71.54
N SER A 575 -60.29 -63.69 -72.85
CA SER A 575 -61.18 -64.37 -73.80
C SER A 575 -60.75 -65.81 -74.18
N ARG A 576 -59.70 -66.36 -73.56
CA ARG A 576 -59.14 -67.71 -73.80
C ARG A 576 -58.79 -68.01 -75.29
N LYS A 577 -58.69 -66.98 -76.14
CA LYS A 577 -58.40 -67.09 -77.59
C LYS A 577 -56.92 -67.29 -77.94
N LEU A 578 -56.05 -67.63 -76.99
CA LEU A 578 -54.59 -67.51 -77.15
C LEU A 578 -53.89 -68.84 -77.47
N SER A 579 -53.25 -68.89 -78.65
CA SER A 579 -52.11 -69.75 -78.95
C SER A 579 -50.82 -69.14 -78.36
N ARG A 580 -49.89 -69.98 -77.89
CA ARG A 580 -48.62 -69.58 -77.22
C ARG A 580 -47.72 -68.66 -78.08
N TYR A 581 -47.99 -68.51 -79.38
CA TYR A 581 -47.17 -67.81 -80.37
C TYR A 581 -47.53 -66.33 -80.65
N ASP A 582 -48.62 -65.79 -80.08
CA ASP A 582 -49.07 -64.40 -80.35
C ASP A 582 -48.40 -63.33 -79.47
N TRP A 583 -47.60 -63.72 -78.48
CA TRP A 583 -46.88 -62.77 -77.65
C TRP A 583 -45.63 -62.28 -78.38
N THR A 584 -45.57 -60.98 -78.67
CA THR A 584 -44.41 -60.34 -79.31
C THR A 584 -43.16 -60.28 -78.42
N ASP A 585 -43.24 -60.74 -77.17
CA ASP A 585 -42.14 -60.76 -76.21
C ASP A 585 -41.94 -62.18 -75.65
N PRO A 586 -40.74 -62.78 -75.81
CA PRO A 586 -40.44 -64.13 -75.34
C PRO A 586 -40.53 -64.27 -73.81
N VAL A 587 -40.41 -63.18 -73.04
CA VAL A 587 -40.50 -63.20 -71.59
C VAL A 587 -41.97 -63.21 -71.13
N ASN A 588 -42.90 -62.50 -71.78
CA ASN A 588 -44.31 -62.40 -71.38
C ASN A 588 -44.55 -62.16 -69.86
N LEU A 589 -43.83 -61.21 -69.28
CA LEU A 589 -43.96 -60.83 -67.87
C LEU A 589 -45.38 -60.36 -67.51
N PHE A 590 -46.01 -59.59 -68.42
CA PHE A 590 -47.37 -59.11 -68.24
C PHE A 590 -48.37 -60.27 -68.09
N GLY A 591 -48.27 -61.30 -68.93
CA GLY A 591 -49.11 -62.50 -68.82
C GLY A 591 -48.92 -63.23 -67.49
N ALA A 592 -47.67 -63.41 -67.05
CA ALA A 592 -47.36 -64.02 -65.75
C ALA A 592 -47.97 -63.22 -64.58
N ALA A 593 -47.86 -61.89 -64.63
CA ALA A 593 -48.44 -61.00 -63.63
C ALA A 593 -49.97 -61.05 -63.63
N MET A 594 -50.63 -61.06 -64.80
CA MET A 594 -52.10 -61.15 -64.90
C MET A 594 -52.62 -62.50 -64.37
N SER A 595 -51.96 -63.61 -64.69
CA SER A 595 -52.31 -64.93 -64.13
C SER A 595 -52.24 -64.94 -62.60
N CYS A 596 -51.21 -64.31 -62.02
CA CYS A 596 -51.08 -64.19 -60.57
C CYS A 596 -52.15 -63.28 -59.96
N LEU A 597 -52.33 -62.09 -60.54
CA LEU A 597 -53.26 -61.09 -60.04
C LEU A 597 -54.71 -61.59 -60.07
N MET A 598 -55.07 -62.39 -61.07
CA MET A 598 -56.42 -62.94 -61.20
C MET A 598 -56.73 -64.00 -60.16
N LYS A 599 -55.74 -64.82 -59.79
CA LYS A 599 -55.84 -65.68 -58.60
C LYS A 599 -56.05 -64.85 -57.33
N ASP A 600 -55.33 -63.75 -57.19
CA ASP A 600 -55.47 -62.86 -56.01
C ASP A 600 -56.85 -62.19 -55.97
N PHE A 601 -57.45 -61.85 -57.13
CA PHE A 601 -58.83 -61.35 -57.22
C PHE A 601 -59.88 -62.37 -56.78
N ASP A 602 -59.65 -63.65 -57.04
CA ASP A 602 -60.57 -64.72 -56.65
C ASP A 602 -60.45 -65.05 -55.14
N VAL A 603 -59.26 -64.85 -54.54
CA VAL A 603 -59.00 -65.04 -53.09
C VAL A 603 -59.46 -63.83 -52.25
N GLU A 604 -59.55 -62.65 -52.87
CA GLU A 604 -59.87 -61.39 -52.19
C GLU A 604 -61.31 -61.23 -51.70
N GLU A 605 -62.23 -62.14 -52.04
CA GLU A 605 -63.52 -62.20 -51.34
C GLU A 605 -63.33 -62.56 -49.84
N GLU A 606 -62.15 -63.06 -49.42
CA GLU A 606 -61.90 -63.44 -48.03
C GLU A 606 -60.71 -62.73 -47.32
N LYS A 607 -59.64 -62.28 -47.99
CA LYS A 607 -58.50 -61.58 -47.33
C LYS A 607 -57.83 -60.53 -48.23
N GLY A 608 -57.76 -59.27 -47.76
CA GLY A 608 -57.39 -58.07 -48.53
C GLY A 608 -55.94 -57.94 -49.02
N ASN A 609 -55.55 -58.80 -49.97
CA ASN A 609 -54.22 -58.89 -50.58
C ASN A 609 -53.98 -57.93 -51.77
N LEU A 610 -54.96 -57.16 -52.25
CA LEU A 610 -54.74 -56.18 -53.35
C LEU A 610 -54.05 -54.89 -52.91
N LYS A 611 -53.79 -54.69 -51.61
CA LYS A 611 -53.13 -53.48 -51.10
C LYS A 611 -51.69 -53.32 -51.59
N ASP A 612 -51.06 -54.40 -52.02
CA ASP A 612 -49.67 -54.41 -52.49
C ASP A 612 -49.56 -54.04 -53.97
N TYR A 613 -50.64 -54.16 -54.74
CA TYR A 613 -50.67 -53.80 -56.15
C TYR A 613 -51.07 -52.34 -56.35
N THR A 614 -50.43 -51.70 -57.32
CA THR A 614 -50.68 -50.33 -57.70
C THR A 614 -50.69 -50.21 -59.23
N VAL A 615 -51.75 -49.65 -59.81
CA VAL A 615 -51.84 -49.41 -61.24
C VAL A 615 -51.39 -47.97 -61.54
N VAL A 616 -50.43 -47.81 -62.43
CA VAL A 616 -49.90 -46.52 -62.86
C VAL A 616 -50.08 -46.37 -64.37
N TYR A 617 -50.52 -45.20 -64.80
CA TYR A 617 -50.59 -44.86 -66.21
C TYR A 617 -50.16 -43.41 -66.42
N PHE A 618 -49.51 -43.16 -67.55
CA PHE A 618 -49.12 -41.80 -67.92
C PHE A 618 -50.27 -41.09 -68.61
N GLU A 619 -50.47 -39.84 -68.20
CA GLU A 619 -51.42 -38.92 -68.81
C GLU A 619 -51.16 -38.80 -70.31
N GLY A 620 -52.23 -38.82 -71.12
CA GLY A 620 -52.15 -38.69 -72.58
C GLY A 620 -51.66 -39.94 -73.33
N LEU A 621 -51.19 -40.99 -72.65
CA LEU A 621 -50.89 -42.29 -73.26
C LEU A 621 -52.06 -43.29 -73.11
N CYS A 622 -52.77 -43.20 -71.99
CA CYS A 622 -53.85 -44.11 -71.62
C CYS A 622 -54.92 -43.35 -70.82
N ASP A 623 -56.18 -43.72 -70.98
CA ASP A 623 -57.29 -43.14 -70.22
C ASP A 623 -57.80 -44.10 -69.15
N LYS A 624 -58.50 -43.55 -68.16
CA LYS A 624 -59.12 -44.32 -67.06
C LYS A 624 -60.09 -45.40 -67.57
N HIS A 625 -60.71 -45.18 -68.73
CA HIS A 625 -61.66 -46.12 -69.35
C HIS A 625 -60.96 -47.37 -69.89
N ASP A 626 -59.68 -47.26 -70.26
CA ASP A 626 -58.87 -48.36 -70.78
C ASP A 626 -58.48 -49.37 -69.69
N ILE A 627 -58.73 -49.08 -68.40
CA ILE A 627 -58.47 -50.00 -67.29
C ILE A 627 -59.71 -50.91 -67.09
N PRO A 628 -59.55 -52.25 -67.18
CA PRO A 628 -60.63 -53.23 -66.97
C PRO A 628 -61.34 -53.06 -65.64
N HIS A 629 -62.64 -53.36 -65.63
CA HIS A 629 -63.49 -53.17 -64.45
C HIS A 629 -62.93 -53.88 -63.20
N ARG A 630 -62.45 -55.12 -63.34
CA ARG A 630 -61.84 -55.87 -62.23
C ARG A 630 -60.63 -55.15 -61.63
N MET A 631 -59.77 -54.55 -62.46
CA MET A 631 -58.58 -53.81 -62.02
C MET A 631 -58.87 -52.45 -61.40
N ARG A 632 -60.11 -51.94 -61.48
CA ARG A 632 -60.49 -50.68 -60.82
C ARG A 632 -60.55 -50.78 -59.29
N LYS A 633 -60.57 -52.00 -58.74
CA LYS A 633 -60.48 -52.27 -57.29
C LYS A 633 -59.09 -51.94 -56.73
N ILE A 634 -58.05 -51.93 -57.57
CA ILE A 634 -56.66 -51.59 -57.20
C ILE A 634 -56.47 -50.07 -57.15
N SER A 635 -55.55 -49.59 -56.32
CA SER A 635 -55.15 -48.17 -56.29
C SER A 635 -54.59 -47.73 -57.64
N ARG A 636 -55.05 -46.58 -58.16
CA ARG A 636 -54.71 -46.07 -59.50
C ARG A 636 -54.08 -44.69 -59.40
N PHE A 637 -52.99 -44.46 -60.13
CA PHE A 637 -52.31 -43.16 -60.19
C PHE A 637 -52.10 -42.71 -61.62
N ARG A 638 -52.60 -41.50 -61.93
CA ARG A 638 -52.33 -40.81 -63.18
C ARG A 638 -51.05 -40.01 -63.04
N LEU A 639 -49.95 -40.43 -63.65
CA LEU A 639 -48.73 -39.63 -63.65
C LEU A 639 -48.79 -38.57 -64.75
N PHE A 640 -48.49 -37.29 -64.47
CA PHE A 640 -47.88 -36.74 -63.24
C PHE A 640 -48.89 -36.15 -62.22
N LYS A 641 -50.18 -36.08 -62.55
CA LYS A 641 -51.21 -35.45 -61.72
C LYS A 641 -51.33 -36.01 -60.30
N ASP A 642 -51.21 -37.33 -60.16
CA ASP A 642 -51.31 -38.05 -58.89
C ASP A 642 -49.93 -38.45 -58.33
N LEU A 643 -48.83 -37.85 -58.81
CA LEU A 643 -47.47 -38.19 -58.35
C LEU A 643 -47.35 -38.07 -56.83
N TYR A 644 -47.91 -37.00 -56.24
CA TYR A 644 -47.96 -36.82 -54.78
C TYR A 644 -48.60 -38.02 -54.07
N ARG A 645 -49.71 -38.51 -54.61
CA ARG A 645 -50.49 -39.59 -54.01
C ARG A 645 -49.77 -40.94 -54.16
N LEU A 646 -49.11 -41.17 -55.30
CA LEU A 646 -48.24 -42.34 -55.50
C LEU A 646 -47.07 -42.33 -54.49
N VAL A 647 -46.38 -41.19 -54.39
CA VAL A 647 -45.27 -41.00 -53.44
C VAL A 647 -45.74 -41.23 -51.99
N SER A 648 -46.92 -40.72 -51.61
CA SER A 648 -47.45 -40.92 -50.26
C SER A 648 -47.75 -42.38 -49.90
N ILE A 649 -48.08 -43.22 -50.88
CA ILE A 649 -48.32 -44.65 -50.67
C ILE A 649 -47.01 -45.42 -50.60
N LEU A 650 -46.08 -45.11 -51.51
CA LEU A 650 -44.74 -45.70 -51.50
C LEU A 650 -43.93 -45.31 -50.25
N GLN A 651 -44.31 -44.24 -49.54
CA GLN A 651 -43.71 -43.82 -48.27
C GLN A 651 -44.27 -44.53 -47.03
N GLY A 652 -45.39 -45.24 -47.14
CA GLY A 652 -46.09 -45.83 -45.97
C GLY A 652 -46.72 -44.78 -45.04
N ARG A 653 -47.74 -45.17 -44.27
CA ARG A 653 -48.51 -44.24 -43.40
C ARG A 653 -47.74 -43.72 -42.17
N THR A 654 -46.47 -44.04 -42.00
CA THR A 654 -45.67 -43.72 -40.80
C THR A 654 -45.09 -42.31 -40.79
N CYS A 655 -45.18 -41.56 -41.88
CA CYS A 655 -44.63 -40.20 -41.96
C CYS A 655 -45.55 -39.24 -42.69
N LEU A 656 -46.81 -39.06 -42.27
CA LEU A 656 -47.60 -37.85 -42.56
C LEU A 656 -48.93 -37.82 -41.77
N SER A 657 -48.82 -37.72 -40.45
CA SER A 657 -49.75 -36.84 -39.72
C SER A 657 -48.90 -35.82 -38.95
N PRO A 658 -48.36 -34.78 -39.64
CA PRO A 658 -47.55 -33.79 -38.96
C PRO A 658 -48.47 -32.83 -38.17
N PRO A 659 -48.07 -32.37 -36.98
CA PRO A 659 -48.71 -31.22 -36.35
C PRO A 659 -48.71 -30.04 -37.33
N CYS A 660 -49.76 -29.21 -37.26
CA CYS A 660 -50.19 -28.23 -38.27
C CYS A 660 -49.10 -27.28 -38.84
N LEU A 661 -47.92 -27.19 -38.22
CA LEU A 661 -46.81 -26.31 -38.59
C LEU A 661 -46.00 -26.74 -39.83
N ILE A 662 -46.09 -27.99 -40.31
CA ILE A 662 -45.16 -28.52 -41.35
C ILE A 662 -45.82 -28.67 -42.74
N LYS A 663 -47.11 -28.35 -42.91
CA LYS A 663 -47.79 -28.37 -44.23
C LYS A 663 -47.05 -27.53 -45.29
N GLY A 664 -46.39 -26.44 -44.87
CA GLY A 664 -45.57 -25.59 -45.75
C GLY A 664 -44.32 -26.27 -46.27
N ALA A 665 -43.59 -27.01 -45.43
CA ALA A 665 -42.37 -27.71 -45.81
C ALA A 665 -42.64 -28.89 -46.75
N ALA A 666 -43.72 -29.64 -46.52
CA ALA A 666 -44.14 -30.72 -47.41
C ALA A 666 -44.52 -30.19 -48.81
N LYS A 667 -45.22 -29.04 -48.88
CA LYS A 667 -45.57 -28.38 -50.15
C LYS A 667 -44.33 -27.82 -50.87
N TYR A 668 -43.34 -27.33 -50.13
CA TYR A 668 -42.07 -26.87 -50.67
C TYR A 668 -41.24 -28.02 -51.27
N LEU A 669 -41.14 -29.14 -50.54
CA LEU A 669 -40.46 -30.36 -51.01
C LEU A 669 -41.11 -30.93 -52.27
N MET A 670 -42.45 -30.94 -52.33
CA MET A 670 -43.18 -31.43 -53.51
C MET A 670 -42.95 -30.58 -54.75
N ARG A 671 -42.92 -29.24 -54.62
CA ARG A 671 -42.53 -28.35 -55.73
C ARG A 671 -41.08 -28.57 -56.19
N ARG A 672 -40.19 -28.96 -55.27
CA ARG A 672 -38.80 -29.28 -55.58
C ARG A 672 -38.66 -30.63 -56.30
N LEU A 673 -39.46 -31.64 -55.90
CA LEU A 673 -39.51 -32.95 -56.55
C LEU A 673 -40.02 -32.86 -58.00
N GLU A 674 -41.12 -32.14 -58.23
CA GLU A 674 -41.67 -31.92 -59.58
C GLU A 674 -40.71 -31.15 -60.49
N ARG A 675 -39.90 -30.23 -59.93
CA ARG A 675 -38.85 -29.49 -60.64
C ARG A 675 -37.51 -30.22 -60.75
N SER A 676 -37.38 -31.40 -60.18
CA SER A 676 -36.12 -32.15 -60.25
C SER A 676 -35.78 -32.49 -61.70
N GLU A 677 -34.49 -32.49 -62.02
CA GLU A 677 -33.99 -32.75 -63.38
C GLU A 677 -34.47 -34.10 -63.92
N LYS A 678 -34.43 -35.14 -63.08
CA LYS A 678 -34.93 -36.48 -63.45
C LYS A 678 -36.46 -36.55 -63.57
N SER A 679 -37.25 -35.76 -62.81
CA SER A 679 -38.71 -35.65 -63.02
C SER A 679 -39.04 -35.00 -64.35
N ARG A 680 -38.31 -33.94 -64.71
CA ARG A 680 -38.43 -33.28 -66.03
C ARG A 680 -37.98 -34.21 -67.16
N GLY A 681 -36.89 -34.95 -66.95
CA GLY A 681 -36.42 -35.98 -67.88
C GLY A 681 -37.48 -37.04 -68.13
N LEU A 682 -38.17 -37.53 -67.09
CA LEU A 682 -39.27 -38.47 -67.24
C LEU A 682 -40.46 -37.85 -68.00
N GLN A 683 -40.83 -36.59 -67.70
CA GLN A 683 -41.87 -35.87 -68.44
C GLN A 683 -41.54 -35.78 -69.94
N GLN A 684 -40.28 -35.48 -70.27
CA GLN A 684 -39.81 -35.41 -71.64
C GLN A 684 -39.90 -36.77 -72.35
N HIS A 685 -39.55 -37.88 -71.69
CA HIS A 685 -39.70 -39.23 -72.27
C HIS A 685 -41.18 -39.58 -72.52
N VAL A 686 -42.10 -39.15 -71.65
CA VAL A 686 -43.56 -39.33 -71.87
C VAL A 686 -44.03 -38.54 -73.08
N GLU A 687 -43.58 -37.29 -73.24
CA GLU A 687 -43.92 -36.45 -74.38
C GLU A 687 -43.37 -36.99 -75.71
N LEU A 688 -42.10 -37.42 -75.72
CA LEU A 688 -41.46 -38.03 -76.89
C LEU A 688 -42.20 -39.30 -77.34
N TYR A 689 -42.64 -40.13 -76.39
CA TYR A 689 -43.41 -41.32 -76.73
C TYR A 689 -44.82 -40.97 -77.23
N ARG A 690 -45.46 -39.96 -76.63
CA ARG A 690 -46.78 -39.47 -77.07
C ARG A 690 -46.74 -38.94 -78.51
N GLN A 691 -45.73 -38.16 -78.87
CA GLN A 691 -45.56 -37.65 -80.24
C GLN A 691 -45.44 -38.79 -81.26
N ARG A 692 -44.62 -39.80 -80.97
CA ARG A 692 -44.47 -40.96 -81.86
C ARG A 692 -45.71 -41.84 -81.99
N LEU A 693 -46.52 -41.96 -80.93
CA LEU A 693 -47.81 -42.63 -81.02
C LEU A 693 -48.80 -41.91 -81.96
N HIS A 694 -48.73 -40.57 -82.02
CA HIS A 694 -49.53 -39.81 -82.98
C HIS A 694 -49.06 -40.03 -84.42
N GLU A 695 -47.75 -40.15 -84.65
CA GLU A 695 -47.16 -40.43 -85.97
C GLU A 695 -47.47 -41.86 -86.48
N GLN A 696 -47.62 -42.84 -85.58
CA GLN A 696 -48.00 -44.21 -85.93
C GLN A 696 -49.52 -44.43 -86.07
N GLY A 697 -50.34 -43.45 -85.68
CA GLY A 697 -51.80 -43.49 -85.70
C GLY A 697 -52.46 -42.64 -86.80
N SER A 698 -51.65 -41.91 -87.58
CA SER A 698 -52.00 -41.29 -88.86
C SER A 698 -51.51 -42.17 -90.00
#